data_AF-A0A848LFG5-F1
#
_entry.id   AF-A0A848LFG5-F1
#
_cell.length_a   1.000
_cell.length_b   1.000
_cell.length_c   1.000
_cell.angle_alpha   90.00
_cell.angle_beta   90.00
_cell.angle_gamma   90.00
#
_symmetry.space_group_name_H-M   'P 1'
#
loop_
_entity.id
_entity.type
_entity.pdbx_description
1 polymer ?
#
loop_
_entity_poly.entity_id
_entity_poly.type
_entity_poly.pdbx_seq_one_letter_code
_entity_poly.pdbx_strand_id
1 'polypeptide(L)'
;MPVVEGQDYHLEGQQVRLTLLHTSDIHSRLIPYDFAPLRTDQDLGIIPEAGPFGGATRMAALLKRERSKGERVIHLDSGDCFQGAPIFNINTGEAEFKFLSQARLDAAVVGNHEFDAGALNFTQRARDNATFPLLAANYIWSDWRQVGSNQTALETEPYTIRNVKGVRVGIIGMANISSLNSIVEGGNSLQATPLEQNEVVRAYVELLRPVTDLVVIVSHLGLHEDQDVIQGYEAYYEYGRIKNFINRTKEPWEVLEWFGPQGDEKSVVMVRVPGVTGVDVVLGGHLHVVLNPPQLLSDPSGRKVVLAHSGAFAKYVGRLELVVQMPQQLGDGEGAEVVTQDYRAFPLDALWCDDTMRRYRYDPGKFWEAGQFIQDPGVRAAIENCKLQEDRDTTQLLQPYIIGMDMKLQLTNIFSYAPRDVQRRNNSSGGDSPLGNIAADSMRKRRRVEAEMALTNSLGIRDNLYAGVVTQESMFNVFPFENTINIMYLSGKEMQEMFNFVAERSSERGCVSQAQISGARFTMDCAQVQLNDLRVSCDRAQGGKDCPQDNRAGHAPWQCIEDETSASGAGRCYANPGTDIVINGNPLDPNGTYKIAVNDYIAKGGSGFNVLKRNTTRIETGISLRDSLIGYMQSFCTCEDILAGKETSATGTRCGNLINGRWTVDDQVVGYCRAARDFKDELDVKVGDCACGDLLQRGFDLKGCNAPEGIATPDDARKACIDGKKVSENQLPTGEACTCGTLATREYNPQGCAPPPEHDTVAEVKAYCSPLAGPYTGRCTCRDVLAGGNPVCGNVTPQLRNFCENPTSMSIADAVEDGRIGRRVK
;
A
#
# COMPACT_ATOMS: atom_id res chain seq x y z
N MET A 1 10.80 27.24 -11.33
CA MET A 1 11.83 28.28 -11.52
C MET A 1 11.75 28.79 -12.96
N PRO A 2 11.79 30.11 -13.20
CA PRO A 2 11.83 30.65 -14.55
C PRO A 2 13.15 30.27 -15.22
N VAL A 3 13.09 30.14 -16.54
CA VAL A 3 14.18 29.82 -17.47
C VAL A 3 15.40 30.69 -17.12
N VAL A 4 16.52 30.06 -16.78
CA VAL A 4 17.80 30.78 -16.73
C VAL A 4 18.15 31.13 -18.18
N GLU A 5 17.91 32.39 -18.55
CA GLU A 5 18.51 33.01 -19.73
C GLU A 5 20.02 32.80 -19.71
N GLY A 6 20.62 32.40 -20.84
CA GLY A 6 22.05 32.60 -21.03
C GLY A 6 22.83 31.62 -21.91
N GLN A 7 22.25 30.53 -22.43
CA GLN A 7 22.94 29.70 -23.42
C GLN A 7 22.03 29.35 -24.59
N ASP A 8 22.39 29.83 -25.77
CA ASP A 8 21.84 29.37 -27.04
C ASP A 8 22.38 27.97 -27.32
N TYR A 9 21.50 26.97 -27.30
CA TYR A 9 21.80 25.59 -27.64
C TYR A 9 21.39 25.35 -29.10
N HIS A 10 22.37 25.20 -29.99
CA HIS A 10 22.13 24.78 -31.37
C HIS A 10 22.09 23.25 -31.42
N LEU A 11 20.89 22.68 -31.50
CA LEU A 11 20.67 21.23 -31.46
C LEU A 11 20.10 20.67 -32.77
N GLU A 12 19.86 21.52 -33.76
CA GLU A 12 19.22 21.17 -35.02
C GLU A 12 19.96 20.02 -35.72
N GLY A 13 19.21 18.99 -36.11
CA GLY A 13 19.74 17.78 -36.76
C GLY A 13 20.61 16.87 -35.89
N GLN A 14 20.83 17.19 -34.61
CA GLN A 14 21.67 16.39 -33.72
C GLN A 14 20.88 15.33 -32.96
N GLN A 15 21.56 14.26 -32.55
CA GLN A 15 21.04 13.32 -31.56
C GLN A 15 21.42 13.79 -30.16
N VAL A 16 20.44 13.95 -29.29
CA VAL A 16 20.61 14.39 -27.91
C VAL A 16 20.08 13.35 -26.94
N ARG A 17 20.70 13.27 -25.75
CA ARG A 17 20.22 12.42 -24.66
C ARG A 17 19.33 13.21 -23.72
N LEU A 18 18.20 12.62 -23.37
CA LEU A 18 17.25 13.10 -22.35
C LEU A 18 16.97 11.96 -21.37
N THR A 19 17.04 12.24 -20.08
CA THR A 19 16.66 11.29 -19.03
C THR A 19 15.37 11.74 -18.36
N LEU A 20 14.38 10.86 -18.32
CA LEU A 20 13.17 11.03 -17.52
C LEU A 20 13.28 10.13 -16.29
N LEU A 21 13.27 10.74 -15.10
CA LEU A 21 13.12 10.03 -13.84
C LEU A 21 11.63 9.99 -13.50
N HIS A 22 11.12 8.83 -13.10
CA HIS A 22 9.70 8.59 -12.90
C HIS A 22 9.44 7.98 -11.53
N THR A 23 8.53 8.61 -10.78
CA THR A 23 7.93 8.05 -9.55
C THR A 23 6.41 8.00 -9.72
N SER A 24 5.74 7.11 -8.99
CA SER A 24 4.28 6.98 -9.03
C SER A 24 3.79 6.31 -7.76
N ASP A 25 2.55 6.60 -7.36
CA ASP A 25 1.81 5.87 -6.34
C ASP A 25 2.62 5.71 -5.04
N ILE A 26 3.34 6.76 -4.64
CA ILE A 26 4.22 6.74 -3.45
C ILE A 26 3.41 6.37 -2.21
N HIS A 27 2.14 6.77 -2.15
CA HIS A 27 1.19 6.40 -1.10
C HIS A 27 1.74 6.62 0.31
N SER A 28 2.36 7.79 0.50
CA SER A 28 2.93 8.22 1.77
C SER A 28 4.01 7.28 2.35
N ARG A 29 4.59 6.38 1.55
CA ARG A 29 5.71 5.48 1.95
C ARG A 29 7.05 6.23 2.01
N LEU A 30 7.05 7.36 2.73
CA LEU A 30 8.21 8.22 2.96
C LEU A 30 9.22 7.61 3.93
N ILE A 31 8.80 6.65 4.76
CA ILE A 31 9.66 5.94 5.71
C ILE A 31 9.83 4.51 5.20
N PRO A 32 11.04 3.92 5.28
CA PRO A 32 11.24 2.52 4.93
C PRO A 32 10.29 1.61 5.69
N TYR A 33 9.75 0.61 5.00
CA TYR A 33 8.77 -0.32 5.54
C TYR A 33 9.13 -1.76 5.17
N ASP A 34 8.76 -2.70 6.01
CA ASP A 34 8.89 -4.12 5.70
C ASP A 34 7.63 -4.62 4.99
N PHE A 35 7.81 -5.48 3.99
CA PHE A 35 6.77 -6.28 3.38
C PHE A 35 7.40 -7.57 2.85
N ALA A 36 6.61 -8.59 2.54
CA ALA A 36 7.09 -9.78 1.86
C ALA A 36 7.12 -9.56 0.33
N PRO A 37 8.29 -9.46 -0.32
CA PRO A 37 8.34 -9.17 -1.76
C PRO A 37 7.76 -10.30 -2.60
N LEU A 38 6.87 -9.93 -3.52
CA LEU A 38 6.26 -10.87 -4.44
C LEU A 38 7.29 -11.37 -5.45
N ARG A 39 6.96 -12.46 -6.17
CA ARG A 39 7.83 -12.95 -7.24
C ARG A 39 8.15 -11.88 -8.27
N THR A 40 7.14 -11.08 -8.65
CA THR A 40 7.29 -9.94 -9.55
C THR A 40 8.24 -8.88 -9.00
N ASP A 41 8.23 -8.61 -7.69
CA ASP A 41 9.19 -7.68 -7.08
C ASP A 41 10.63 -8.22 -7.18
N GLN A 42 10.81 -9.52 -6.96
CA GLN A 42 12.11 -10.19 -7.06
C GLN A 42 12.65 -10.22 -8.49
N ASP A 43 11.79 -10.48 -9.48
CA ASP A 43 12.15 -10.44 -10.89
C ASP A 43 12.55 -9.01 -11.34
N LEU A 44 12.03 -7.98 -10.66
CA LEU A 44 12.42 -6.57 -10.82
C LEU A 44 13.65 -6.16 -9.99
N GLY A 45 14.27 -7.12 -9.29
CA GLY A 45 15.54 -6.95 -8.60
C GLY A 45 15.44 -6.56 -7.13
N ILE A 46 14.24 -6.53 -6.52
CA ILE A 46 14.13 -6.43 -5.05
C ILE A 46 14.68 -7.70 -4.41
N ILE A 47 15.61 -7.55 -3.47
CA ILE A 47 16.16 -8.68 -2.72
C ILE A 47 15.33 -8.89 -1.44
N PRO A 48 14.62 -10.03 -1.28
CA PRO A 48 13.73 -10.26 -0.14
C PRO A 48 14.40 -10.11 1.23
N GLU A 49 15.66 -10.56 1.34
CA GLU A 49 16.40 -10.50 2.60
C GLU A 49 17.00 -9.11 2.88
N ALA A 50 16.96 -8.18 1.92
CA ALA A 50 17.56 -6.85 2.02
C ALA A 50 16.55 -5.76 2.43
N GLY A 51 15.55 -6.10 3.25
CA GLY A 51 14.66 -5.10 3.84
C GLY A 51 15.36 -4.20 4.88
N PRO A 52 14.75 -3.08 5.29
CA PRO A 52 13.43 -2.57 4.89
C PRO A 52 13.46 -1.97 3.47
N PHE A 53 12.29 -1.67 2.91
CA PHE A 53 12.12 -1.24 1.51
C PHE A 53 11.55 0.17 1.39
N GLY A 54 11.81 0.80 0.26
CA GLY A 54 11.37 2.15 -0.07
C GLY A 54 11.97 3.22 0.83
N GLY A 55 11.19 4.27 1.09
CA GLY A 55 11.61 5.41 1.89
C GLY A 55 12.14 6.58 1.06
N ALA A 56 11.71 7.78 1.45
CA ALA A 56 12.01 9.03 0.77
C ALA A 56 13.49 9.43 0.86
N THR A 57 14.21 9.03 1.91
CA THR A 57 15.65 9.31 2.08
C THR A 57 16.50 8.60 1.03
N ARG A 58 16.21 7.33 0.77
CA ARG A 58 16.86 6.54 -0.30
C ARG A 58 16.44 7.03 -1.67
N MET A 59 15.15 7.31 -1.85
CA MET A 59 14.62 7.84 -3.09
C MET A 59 15.27 9.18 -3.46
N ALA A 60 15.36 10.13 -2.53
CA ALA A 60 16.04 11.41 -2.75
C ALA A 60 17.52 11.22 -3.09
N ALA A 61 18.24 10.35 -2.39
CA ALA A 61 19.64 10.08 -2.67
C ALA A 61 19.83 9.49 -4.08
N LEU A 62 18.98 8.53 -4.47
CA LEU A 62 18.96 7.95 -5.80
C LEU A 62 18.62 8.99 -6.88
N LEU A 63 17.59 9.82 -6.67
CA LEU A 63 17.22 10.89 -7.59
C LEU A 63 18.36 11.90 -7.76
N LYS A 64 19.04 12.31 -6.67
CA LYS A 64 20.22 13.18 -6.72
C LYS A 64 21.36 12.51 -7.51
N ARG A 65 21.62 11.22 -7.26
CA ARG A 65 22.63 10.43 -7.98
C ARG A 65 22.34 10.36 -9.47
N GLU A 66 21.14 9.97 -9.87
CA GLU A 66 20.79 9.83 -11.29
C GLU A 66 20.74 11.19 -12.01
N ARG A 67 20.27 12.25 -11.35
CA ARG A 67 20.37 13.62 -11.89
C ARG A 67 21.81 14.04 -12.18
N SER A 68 22.77 13.64 -11.35
CA SER A 68 24.19 14.01 -11.54
C SER A 68 24.86 13.33 -12.75
N LYS A 69 24.29 12.23 -13.25
CA LYS A 69 24.83 11.47 -14.40
C LYS A 69 24.43 12.04 -15.75
N GLY A 70 23.33 12.79 -15.81
CA GLY A 70 22.73 13.31 -17.05
C GLY A 70 22.75 14.83 -17.09
N GLU A 71 22.93 15.38 -18.29
CA GLU A 71 22.88 16.84 -18.48
C GLU A 71 21.46 17.39 -18.67
N ARG A 72 20.56 16.56 -19.20
CA ARG A 72 19.14 16.88 -19.46
C ARG A 72 18.31 15.86 -18.71
N VAL A 73 17.85 16.24 -17.52
CA VAL A 73 17.09 15.34 -16.65
C VAL A 73 15.81 16.04 -16.21
N ILE A 74 14.69 15.34 -16.34
CA ILE A 74 13.38 15.78 -15.84
C ILE A 74 12.87 14.69 -14.89
N HIS A 75 12.39 15.07 -13.71
CA HIS A 75 11.73 14.17 -12.76
C HIS A 75 10.22 14.42 -12.75
N LEU A 76 9.45 13.38 -13.07
CA LEU A 76 8.00 13.41 -13.16
C LEU A 76 7.39 12.41 -12.20
N ASP A 77 6.26 12.80 -11.60
CA ASP A 77 5.49 11.93 -10.72
C ASP A 77 4.08 11.73 -11.27
N SER A 78 3.65 10.48 -11.38
CA SER A 78 2.36 10.17 -11.98
C SER A 78 1.17 10.35 -11.05
N GLY A 79 1.34 10.73 -9.77
CA GLY A 79 0.23 10.97 -8.83
C GLY A 79 0.07 9.87 -7.77
N ASP A 80 -0.94 10.00 -6.91
CA ASP A 80 -1.17 9.19 -5.70
C ASP A 80 0.05 9.19 -4.76
N CYS A 81 0.60 10.37 -4.52
CA CYS A 81 1.64 10.56 -3.49
C CYS A 81 1.05 10.56 -2.08
N PHE A 82 -0.23 10.95 -1.95
CA PHE A 82 -1.00 10.94 -0.72
C PHE A 82 -1.60 9.57 -0.40
N GLN A 83 -2.03 9.42 0.86
CA GLN A 83 -2.70 8.26 1.45
C GLN A 83 -1.89 6.95 1.39
N GLY A 84 -1.91 6.15 2.46
CA GLY A 84 -1.41 4.78 2.42
C GLY A 84 -0.41 4.43 3.51
N ALA A 85 -0.02 5.42 4.33
CA ALA A 85 0.80 5.24 5.52
C ALA A 85 0.39 6.26 6.62
N PRO A 86 0.67 5.97 7.91
CA PRO A 86 0.23 6.80 9.04
C PRO A 86 0.63 8.28 8.96
N ILE A 87 1.69 8.60 8.23
CA ILE A 87 2.20 9.97 8.08
C ILE A 87 1.17 10.89 7.40
N PHE A 88 0.36 10.35 6.48
CA PHE A 88 -0.73 11.09 5.86
C PHE A 88 -1.86 11.37 6.85
N ASN A 89 -2.25 10.38 7.65
CA ASN A 89 -3.39 10.49 8.57
C ASN A 89 -3.20 11.61 9.60
N ILE A 90 -1.94 11.98 9.90
CA ILE A 90 -1.63 13.05 10.84
C ILE A 90 -1.33 14.39 10.15
N ASN A 91 -0.68 14.36 9.00
CA ASN A 91 -0.13 15.57 8.36
C ASN A 91 -0.88 15.98 7.09
N THR A 92 -1.84 15.17 6.66
CA THR A 92 -2.79 15.38 5.57
C THR A 92 -2.15 15.85 4.26
N GLY A 93 -0.98 15.32 3.90
CA GLY A 93 -0.29 15.62 2.63
C GLY A 93 0.87 16.62 2.72
N GLU A 94 1.09 17.24 3.89
CA GLU A 94 2.17 18.23 4.06
C GLU A 94 3.57 17.62 3.87
N ALA A 95 3.82 16.46 4.46
CA ALA A 95 5.14 15.84 4.43
C ALA A 95 5.50 15.37 3.01
N GLU A 96 4.51 14.85 2.29
CA GLU A 96 4.61 14.35 0.93
C GLU A 96 5.00 15.48 -0.04
N PHE A 97 4.25 16.59 -0.04
CA PHE A 97 4.56 17.71 -0.93
C PHE A 97 5.86 18.43 -0.56
N LYS A 98 6.18 18.60 0.73
CA LYS A 98 7.50 19.15 1.11
C LYS A 98 8.64 18.27 0.62
N PHE A 99 8.48 16.95 0.75
CA PHE A 99 9.48 16.01 0.27
C PHE A 99 9.64 16.11 -1.26
N LEU A 100 8.56 16.06 -2.04
CA LEU A 100 8.63 16.15 -3.50
C LEU A 100 9.20 17.49 -3.99
N SER A 101 8.87 18.59 -3.30
CA SER A 101 9.45 19.91 -3.54
C SER A 101 10.95 19.93 -3.28
N GLN A 102 11.39 19.36 -2.15
CA GLN A 102 12.81 19.24 -1.81
C GLN A 102 13.55 18.29 -2.77
N ALA A 103 12.88 17.24 -3.22
CA ALA A 103 13.37 16.30 -4.21
C ALA A 103 13.44 16.93 -5.62
N ARG A 104 13.10 18.21 -5.80
CA ARG A 104 13.15 18.96 -7.07
C ARG A 104 12.32 18.31 -8.19
N LEU A 105 11.12 17.86 -7.85
CA LEU A 105 10.17 17.36 -8.83
C LEU A 105 9.86 18.44 -9.89
N ASP A 106 9.80 18.07 -11.16
CA ASP A 106 9.53 19.00 -12.26
C ASP A 106 8.03 19.14 -12.57
N ALA A 107 7.24 18.09 -12.40
CA ALA A 107 5.78 18.13 -12.43
C ALA A 107 5.20 16.86 -11.79
N ALA A 108 4.00 16.97 -11.24
CA ALA A 108 3.20 15.81 -10.83
C ALA A 108 1.82 15.88 -11.47
N VAL A 109 1.16 14.74 -11.59
CA VAL A 109 -0.26 14.67 -11.95
C VAL A 109 -1.10 14.45 -10.70
N VAL A 110 -2.31 14.97 -10.73
CA VAL A 110 -3.28 14.75 -9.66
C VAL A 110 -3.91 13.36 -9.82
N GLY A 111 -3.64 12.47 -8.88
CA GLY A 111 -4.30 11.17 -8.75
C GLY A 111 -5.61 11.26 -7.95
N ASN A 112 -6.16 10.10 -7.61
CA ASN A 112 -7.41 10.03 -6.85
C ASN A 112 -7.21 10.18 -5.35
N HIS A 113 -6.06 9.74 -4.83
CA HIS A 113 -5.75 9.81 -3.41
C HIS A 113 -5.28 11.21 -2.96
N GLU A 114 -4.95 12.11 -3.89
CA GLU A 114 -4.73 13.52 -3.59
C GLU A 114 -5.94 14.20 -2.91
N PHE A 115 -7.14 13.67 -3.14
CA PHE A 115 -8.40 14.20 -2.61
C PHE A 115 -8.96 13.44 -1.39
N ASP A 116 -8.22 12.49 -0.82
CA ASP A 116 -8.72 11.66 0.30
C ASP A 116 -9.02 12.47 1.57
N ALA A 117 -8.39 13.62 1.74
CA ALA A 117 -8.70 14.58 2.82
C ALA A 117 -9.58 15.75 2.34
N GLY A 118 -10.16 15.62 1.13
CA GLY A 118 -11.03 16.59 0.47
C GLY A 118 -10.30 17.63 -0.39
N ALA A 119 -10.99 18.18 -1.39
CA ALA A 119 -10.46 19.20 -2.31
C ALA A 119 -9.87 20.44 -1.63
N LEU A 120 -10.46 20.89 -0.51
CA LEU A 120 -9.97 22.06 0.23
C LEU A 120 -8.62 21.78 0.91
N ASN A 121 -8.44 20.58 1.47
CA ASN A 121 -7.15 20.19 2.02
C ASN A 121 -6.11 20.11 0.90
N PHE A 122 -6.42 19.44 -0.21
CA PHE A 122 -5.53 19.39 -1.37
C PHE A 122 -5.10 20.79 -1.82
N THR A 123 -6.07 21.69 -2.01
CA THR A 123 -5.82 23.10 -2.41
C THR A 123 -4.86 23.78 -1.45
N GLN A 124 -5.10 23.67 -0.14
CA GLN A 124 -4.25 24.28 0.87
C GLN A 124 -2.84 23.69 0.87
N ARG A 125 -2.73 22.35 0.81
CA ARG A 125 -1.43 21.68 0.83
C ARG A 125 -0.61 21.97 -0.40
N ALA A 126 -1.24 21.97 -1.58
CA ALA A 126 -0.61 22.33 -2.84
C ALA A 126 -0.04 23.75 -2.78
N ARG A 127 -0.87 24.74 -2.41
CA ARG A 127 -0.48 26.14 -2.26
C ARG A 127 0.71 26.34 -1.32
N ASP A 128 0.66 25.66 -0.17
CA ASP A 128 1.61 25.90 0.92
C ASP A 128 2.94 25.15 0.72
N ASN A 129 2.93 24.01 0.01
CA ASN A 129 4.06 23.07 0.04
C ASN A 129 4.54 22.56 -1.34
N ALA A 130 3.73 22.65 -2.40
CA ALA A 130 4.14 22.18 -3.73
C ALA A 130 4.88 23.30 -4.49
N THR A 131 6.17 23.10 -4.77
CA THR A 131 6.99 24.04 -5.56
C THR A 131 7.07 23.66 -7.04
N PHE A 132 6.21 22.72 -7.45
CA PHE A 132 6.12 22.14 -8.77
C PHE A 132 4.66 22.20 -9.26
N PRO A 133 4.42 22.29 -10.57
CA PRO A 133 3.06 22.28 -11.10
C PRO A 133 2.40 20.92 -10.88
N LEU A 134 1.17 20.94 -10.39
CA LEU A 134 0.26 19.80 -10.35
C LEU A 134 -0.61 19.86 -11.61
N LEU A 135 -0.69 18.74 -12.33
CA LEU A 135 -1.27 18.72 -13.67
C LEU A 135 -2.59 17.93 -13.75
N ALA A 136 -3.58 18.47 -14.46
CA ALA A 136 -4.90 17.87 -14.67
C ALA A 136 -5.60 18.44 -15.93
N ALA A 137 -5.20 18.00 -17.12
CA ALA A 137 -5.72 18.45 -18.42
C ALA A 137 -7.17 18.05 -18.69
N ASN A 138 -7.59 16.90 -18.14
CA ASN A 138 -8.90 16.31 -18.37
C ASN A 138 -9.97 16.75 -17.35
N TYR A 139 -9.67 17.75 -16.52
CA TYR A 139 -10.62 18.33 -15.57
C TYR A 139 -11.04 19.74 -15.98
N ILE A 140 -12.33 19.98 -16.12
CA ILE A 140 -12.90 21.33 -16.15
C ILE A 140 -13.38 21.68 -14.75
N TRP A 141 -12.63 22.53 -14.06
CA TRP A 141 -13.06 23.07 -12.77
C TRP A 141 -14.20 24.07 -12.93
N SER A 142 -15.11 24.06 -11.97
CA SER A 142 -16.12 25.11 -11.81
C SER A 142 -15.44 26.45 -11.55
N ASP A 143 -16.07 27.55 -11.95
CA ASP A 143 -15.51 28.88 -11.75
C ASP A 143 -15.35 29.19 -10.26
N TRP A 144 -14.11 29.23 -9.79
CA TRP A 144 -13.73 29.44 -8.39
C TRP A 144 -14.25 30.77 -7.81
N ARG A 145 -14.65 31.72 -8.67
CA ARG A 145 -15.24 33.00 -8.25
C ARG A 145 -16.71 32.89 -7.85
N GLN A 146 -17.37 31.78 -8.17
CA GLN A 146 -18.77 31.56 -7.82
C GLN A 146 -18.92 31.20 -6.34
N VAL A 147 -20.02 31.65 -5.74
CA VAL A 147 -20.31 31.38 -4.33
C VAL A 147 -20.49 29.88 -4.12
N GLY A 148 -19.72 29.32 -3.18
CA GLY A 148 -19.71 27.88 -2.89
C GLY A 148 -18.67 27.09 -3.69
N SER A 149 -17.92 27.74 -4.59
CA SER A 149 -16.84 27.07 -5.31
C SER A 149 -15.52 27.02 -4.54
N ASN A 150 -14.76 25.93 -4.73
CA ASN A 150 -13.43 25.78 -4.16
C ASN A 150 -12.36 26.43 -5.08
N GLN A 151 -11.15 26.61 -4.54
CA GLN A 151 -10.04 27.25 -5.26
C GLN A 151 -9.09 26.25 -5.93
N THR A 152 -9.47 24.98 -6.06
CA THR A 152 -8.59 23.92 -6.60
C THR A 152 -8.10 24.23 -8.01
N ALA A 153 -8.93 24.92 -8.80
CA ALA A 153 -8.58 25.39 -10.14
C ALA A 153 -7.33 26.29 -10.20
N LEU A 154 -6.96 26.95 -9.09
CA LEU A 154 -5.78 27.81 -9.00
C LEU A 154 -4.49 27.04 -8.72
N GLU A 155 -4.61 25.78 -8.30
CA GLU A 155 -3.47 24.95 -7.86
C GLU A 155 -3.18 23.82 -8.87
N THR A 156 -3.87 23.81 -10.01
CA THR A 156 -3.68 22.81 -11.07
C THR A 156 -3.58 23.47 -12.44
N GLU A 157 -2.77 22.89 -13.33
CA GLU A 157 -2.59 23.34 -14.70
C GLU A 157 -2.81 22.16 -15.67
N PRO A 158 -3.21 22.37 -16.92
CA PRO A 158 -3.36 21.24 -17.84
C PRO A 158 -2.02 20.66 -18.30
N TYR A 159 -1.02 21.51 -18.48
CA TYR A 159 0.30 21.13 -18.96
C TYR A 159 1.38 22.06 -18.42
N THR A 160 2.64 21.67 -18.59
CA THR A 160 3.80 22.56 -18.43
C THR A 160 4.81 22.32 -19.54
N ILE A 161 5.63 23.33 -19.86
CA ILE A 161 6.75 23.18 -20.80
C ILE A 161 8.05 23.32 -20.03
N ARG A 162 8.92 22.32 -20.14
CA ARG A 162 10.26 22.31 -19.54
C ARG A 162 11.31 22.44 -20.63
N ASN A 163 12.14 23.49 -20.54
CA ASN A 163 13.34 23.62 -21.37
C ASN A 163 14.55 23.09 -20.58
N VAL A 164 15.14 22.00 -21.07
CA VAL A 164 16.33 21.38 -20.47
C VAL A 164 17.48 21.43 -21.46
N LYS A 165 18.34 22.45 -21.29
CA LYS A 165 19.51 22.70 -22.15
C LYS A 165 19.19 22.64 -23.66
N GLY A 166 18.17 23.40 -24.06
CA GLY A 166 17.74 23.55 -25.45
C GLY A 166 16.64 22.60 -25.91
N VAL A 167 16.35 21.53 -25.17
CA VAL A 167 15.24 20.60 -25.50
C VAL A 167 13.97 21.05 -24.78
N ARG A 168 12.92 21.38 -25.53
CA ARG A 168 11.62 21.80 -25.01
C ARG A 168 10.69 20.60 -24.93
N VAL A 169 10.32 20.21 -23.73
CA VAL A 169 9.43 19.08 -23.46
C VAL A 169 8.08 19.62 -23.00
N GLY A 170 7.04 19.39 -23.78
CA GLY A 170 5.65 19.61 -23.38
C GLY A 170 5.17 18.45 -22.54
N ILE A 171 4.63 18.73 -21.36
CA ILE A 171 4.23 17.73 -20.38
C ILE A 171 2.75 17.91 -20.11
N ILE A 172 1.92 16.98 -20.59
CA ILE A 172 0.46 16.97 -20.40
C ILE A 172 0.15 16.07 -19.21
N GLY A 173 -0.65 16.53 -18.26
CA GLY A 173 -1.06 15.72 -17.11
C GLY A 173 -2.47 15.17 -17.23
N MET A 174 -2.66 13.86 -17.07
CA MET A 174 -3.97 13.21 -17.15
C MET A 174 -4.40 12.71 -15.76
N ALA A 175 -5.28 13.46 -15.10
CA ALA A 175 -5.73 13.16 -13.75
C ALA A 175 -6.71 11.98 -13.72
N ASN A 176 -6.73 11.25 -12.62
CA ASN A 176 -7.57 10.05 -12.49
C ASN A 176 -9.06 10.39 -12.46
N ILE A 177 -9.93 9.68 -13.16
CA ILE A 177 -11.38 10.01 -13.17
C ILE A 177 -12.09 9.46 -11.93
N SER A 178 -11.55 8.44 -11.26
CA SER A 178 -12.12 7.87 -10.03
C SER A 178 -12.11 8.85 -8.85
N SER A 179 -11.28 9.89 -8.89
CA SER A 179 -11.27 11.01 -7.94
C SER A 179 -12.66 11.63 -7.71
N LEU A 180 -13.49 11.68 -8.76
CA LEU A 180 -14.85 12.21 -8.71
C LEU A 180 -15.80 11.35 -7.87
N ASN A 181 -15.37 10.16 -7.51
CA ASN A 181 -16.06 9.25 -6.59
C ASN A 181 -15.17 8.89 -5.39
N SER A 182 -14.21 9.77 -5.02
CA SER A 182 -13.29 9.51 -3.91
C SER A 182 -14.02 9.08 -2.64
N ILE A 183 -13.37 8.29 -1.79
CA ILE A 183 -13.98 7.57 -0.67
C ILE A 183 -14.73 8.48 0.32
N VAL A 184 -14.37 9.75 0.38
CA VAL A 184 -14.98 10.80 1.21
C VAL A 184 -15.93 11.74 0.44
N GLU A 185 -15.93 11.71 -0.89
CA GLU A 185 -16.56 12.70 -1.74
C GLU A 185 -17.66 12.07 -2.62
N GLY A 186 -18.92 12.44 -2.35
CA GLY A 186 -20.08 12.00 -3.11
C GLY A 186 -20.68 13.13 -3.95
N GLY A 187 -20.99 12.86 -5.22
CA GLY A 187 -21.45 13.87 -6.17
C GLY A 187 -20.28 14.65 -6.79
N ASN A 188 -20.55 15.74 -7.51
CA ASN A 188 -19.48 16.61 -8.04
C ASN A 188 -18.92 17.54 -6.95
N SER A 189 -18.52 16.98 -5.80
CA SER A 189 -17.99 17.74 -4.65
C SER A 189 -16.58 18.30 -4.90
N LEU A 190 -15.81 17.67 -5.79
CA LEU A 190 -14.57 18.23 -6.34
C LEU A 190 -14.83 19.48 -7.17
N GLN A 191 -16.04 19.62 -7.72
CA GLN A 191 -16.43 20.68 -8.66
C GLN A 191 -15.66 20.62 -9.98
N ALA A 192 -15.24 19.41 -10.37
CA ALA A 192 -14.57 19.13 -11.63
C ALA A 192 -15.50 18.32 -12.54
N THR A 193 -15.54 18.68 -13.82
CA THR A 193 -16.19 17.87 -14.86
C THR A 193 -15.10 17.11 -15.62
N PRO A 194 -15.15 15.77 -15.67
CA PRO A 194 -14.17 15.00 -16.43
C PRO A 194 -14.42 15.16 -17.92
N LEU A 195 -13.34 15.16 -18.68
CA LEU A 195 -13.34 15.14 -20.14
C LEU A 195 -12.88 13.80 -20.68
N GLU A 196 -13.26 13.50 -21.92
CA GLU A 196 -12.79 12.32 -22.64
C GLU A 196 -11.28 12.44 -22.89
N GLN A 197 -10.54 11.39 -22.53
CA GLN A 197 -9.09 11.42 -22.42
C GLN A 197 -8.38 11.59 -23.77
N ASN A 198 -8.83 10.90 -24.82
CA ASN A 198 -8.18 10.95 -26.14
C ASN A 198 -8.42 12.33 -26.78
N GLU A 199 -9.60 12.91 -26.63
CA GLU A 199 -9.91 14.25 -27.13
C GLU A 199 -9.13 15.35 -26.42
N VAL A 200 -8.97 15.24 -25.09
CA VAL A 200 -8.15 16.18 -24.32
C VAL A 200 -6.70 16.11 -24.78
N VAL A 201 -6.12 14.90 -24.83
CA VAL A 201 -4.73 14.72 -25.25
C VAL A 201 -4.55 15.23 -26.67
N ARG A 202 -5.45 14.91 -27.60
CA ARG A 202 -5.42 15.41 -28.98
C ARG A 202 -5.38 16.92 -29.05
N ALA A 203 -6.26 17.61 -28.32
CA ALA A 203 -6.30 19.07 -28.30
C ALA A 203 -5.00 19.68 -27.77
N TYR A 204 -4.43 19.12 -26.71
CA TYR A 204 -3.16 19.62 -26.15
C TYR A 204 -1.94 19.24 -27.00
N VAL A 205 -1.93 18.08 -27.66
CA VAL A 205 -0.89 17.71 -28.62
C VAL A 205 -0.87 18.69 -29.79
N GLU A 206 -2.04 19.02 -30.36
CA GLU A 206 -2.16 20.02 -31.43
C GLU A 206 -1.66 21.41 -31.01
N LEU A 207 -1.91 21.79 -29.74
CA LEU A 207 -1.44 23.05 -29.18
C LEU A 207 0.08 23.07 -28.92
N LEU A 208 0.64 21.98 -28.39
CA LEU A 208 1.99 21.94 -27.85
C LEU A 208 3.05 21.55 -28.88
N ARG A 209 2.71 20.68 -29.84
CA ARG A 209 3.67 20.21 -30.85
C ARG A 209 4.36 21.34 -31.62
N PRO A 210 3.69 22.41 -32.06
CA PRO A 210 4.36 23.50 -32.77
C PRO A 210 5.43 24.25 -31.94
N VAL A 211 5.36 24.17 -30.61
CA VAL A 211 6.21 24.95 -29.69
C VAL A 211 7.11 24.09 -28.81
N THR A 212 7.05 22.77 -28.94
CA THR A 212 7.85 21.80 -28.18
C THR A 212 8.53 20.81 -29.11
N ASP A 213 9.63 20.22 -28.65
CA ASP A 213 10.37 19.22 -29.41
C ASP A 213 9.82 17.82 -29.11
N LEU A 214 9.41 17.58 -27.87
CA LEU A 214 8.79 16.33 -27.41
C LEU A 214 7.49 16.59 -26.65
N VAL A 215 6.55 15.66 -26.77
CA VAL A 215 5.33 15.63 -25.95
C VAL A 215 5.32 14.37 -25.09
N VAL A 216 5.34 14.58 -23.77
CA VAL A 216 5.26 13.57 -22.74
C VAL A 216 3.90 13.67 -22.06
N ILE A 217 3.20 12.56 -21.97
CA ILE A 217 2.02 12.42 -21.13
C ILE A 217 2.47 11.85 -19.80
N VAL A 218 2.13 12.53 -18.71
CA VAL A 218 2.18 11.97 -17.36
C VAL A 218 0.73 11.66 -17.01
N SER A 219 0.44 10.43 -16.58
CA SER A 219 -0.93 9.95 -16.46
C SER A 219 -1.14 9.20 -15.15
N HIS A 220 -2.30 9.46 -14.53
CA HIS A 220 -2.85 8.67 -13.46
C HIS A 220 -4.14 7.95 -13.89
N LEU A 221 -4.36 7.71 -15.18
CA LEU A 221 -5.58 7.06 -15.67
C LEU A 221 -5.58 5.55 -15.40
N GLY A 222 -4.44 4.90 -15.64
CA GLY A 222 -4.28 3.45 -15.56
C GLY A 222 -3.68 2.90 -16.86
N LEU A 223 -3.15 1.67 -16.79
CA LEU A 223 -2.42 1.08 -17.91
C LEU A 223 -3.26 0.94 -19.19
N HIS A 224 -4.52 0.53 -19.06
CA HIS A 224 -5.38 0.33 -20.24
C HIS A 224 -5.71 1.67 -20.88
N GLU A 225 -6.07 2.66 -20.08
CA GLU A 225 -6.37 4.01 -20.53
C GLU A 225 -5.15 4.68 -21.18
N ASP A 226 -3.94 4.43 -20.65
CA ASP A 226 -2.69 4.90 -21.26
C ASP A 226 -2.43 4.25 -22.64
N GLN A 227 -2.76 2.97 -22.81
CA GLN A 227 -2.69 2.27 -24.09
C GLN A 227 -3.76 2.80 -25.06
N ASP A 228 -4.96 3.07 -24.56
CA ASP A 228 -6.09 3.61 -25.33
C ASP A 228 -5.81 5.01 -25.87
N VAL A 229 -5.11 5.86 -25.12
CA VAL A 229 -4.65 7.17 -25.61
C VAL A 229 -3.75 7.00 -26.83
N ILE A 230 -2.92 5.96 -26.87
CA ILE A 230 -1.97 5.72 -27.97
C ILE A 230 -2.67 5.06 -29.16
N GLN A 231 -3.45 3.99 -28.93
CA GLN A 231 -3.93 3.10 -30.00
C GLN A 231 -5.41 3.33 -30.36
N GLY A 232 -6.13 4.08 -29.55
CA GLY A 232 -7.59 4.18 -29.62
C GLY A 232 -8.28 2.95 -29.05
N TYR A 233 -9.58 3.08 -28.81
CA TYR A 233 -10.37 2.09 -28.10
C TYR A 233 -11.81 2.08 -28.59
N GLU A 234 -12.57 1.08 -28.15
CA GLU A 234 -14.00 0.96 -28.46
C GLU A 234 -14.82 1.25 -27.20
N ALA A 235 -15.90 2.01 -27.37
CA ALA A 235 -16.76 2.37 -26.26
C ALA A 235 -18.20 2.64 -26.70
N TYR A 236 -19.11 2.67 -25.73
CA TYR A 236 -20.53 2.92 -25.93
C TYR A 236 -20.90 4.33 -25.47
N TYR A 237 -21.59 5.09 -26.32
CA TYR A 237 -22.07 6.43 -26.01
C TYR A 237 -23.49 6.67 -26.54
N GLU A 238 -24.25 7.56 -25.89
CA GLU A 238 -25.44 8.15 -26.50
C GLU A 238 -25.02 8.98 -27.73
N TYR A 239 -25.62 8.70 -28.88
CA TYR A 239 -25.25 9.32 -30.16
C TYR A 239 -25.30 10.86 -30.10
N GLY A 240 -26.31 11.43 -29.44
CA GLY A 240 -26.47 12.88 -29.29
C GLY A 240 -25.28 13.56 -28.60
N ARG A 241 -24.56 12.86 -27.72
CA ARG A 241 -23.39 13.39 -26.99
C ARG A 241 -22.12 13.42 -27.83
N ILE A 242 -22.03 12.54 -28.83
CA ILE A 242 -20.79 12.32 -29.59
C ILE A 242 -20.89 12.63 -31.08
N LYS A 243 -22.08 13.01 -31.58
CA LYS A 243 -22.31 13.35 -33.00
C LYS A 243 -21.31 14.37 -33.57
N ASN A 244 -20.82 15.28 -32.73
CA ASN A 244 -19.82 16.26 -33.15
C ASN A 244 -18.43 15.63 -33.39
N PHE A 245 -18.06 14.60 -32.64
CA PHE A 245 -16.81 13.86 -32.83
C PHE A 245 -16.89 12.89 -34.02
N ILE A 246 -18.07 12.38 -34.33
CA ILE A 246 -18.31 11.56 -35.53
C ILE A 246 -18.25 12.41 -36.80
N ASN A 247 -18.91 13.58 -36.79
CA ASN A 247 -19.07 14.41 -37.99
C ASN A 247 -17.89 15.34 -38.30
N ARG A 248 -16.80 15.28 -37.53
CA ARG A 248 -15.62 16.13 -37.77
C ARG A 248 -14.80 15.64 -38.96
N THR A 249 -13.98 16.53 -39.50
CA THR A 249 -13.15 16.24 -40.68
C THR A 249 -11.84 15.53 -40.36
N LYS A 250 -11.22 15.83 -39.21
CA LYS A 250 -9.92 15.29 -38.80
C LYS A 250 -10.12 14.22 -37.73
N GLU A 251 -9.60 13.02 -37.98
CA GLU A 251 -9.64 11.87 -37.04
C GLU A 251 -11.05 11.62 -36.45
N PRO A 252 -12.10 11.46 -37.27
CA PRO A 252 -13.46 11.26 -36.77
C PRO A 252 -13.59 9.98 -35.95
N TRP A 253 -14.52 9.98 -35.00
CA TRP A 253 -14.96 8.74 -34.36
C TRP A 253 -15.73 7.90 -35.36
N GLU A 254 -15.48 6.60 -35.38
CA GLU A 254 -16.16 5.67 -36.29
C GLU A 254 -17.30 4.97 -35.55
N VAL A 255 -18.51 5.01 -36.09
CA VAL A 255 -19.63 4.23 -35.54
C VAL A 255 -19.53 2.81 -36.05
N LEU A 256 -19.34 1.86 -35.13
CA LEU A 256 -19.24 0.44 -35.42
C LEU A 256 -20.63 -0.22 -35.41
N GLU A 257 -21.47 0.13 -34.44
CA GLU A 257 -22.79 -0.49 -34.26
C GLU A 257 -23.79 0.48 -33.62
N TRP A 258 -25.08 0.32 -33.97
CA TRP A 258 -26.20 1.08 -33.42
C TRP A 258 -27.09 0.22 -32.52
N PHE A 259 -27.44 0.74 -31.35
CA PHE A 259 -28.39 0.19 -30.40
C PHE A 259 -29.57 1.14 -30.27
N GLY A 260 -30.49 1.02 -31.24
CA GLY A 260 -31.66 1.89 -31.38
C GLY A 260 -31.83 2.41 -32.82
N PRO A 261 -32.82 3.27 -33.08
CA PRO A 261 -33.02 3.87 -34.39
C PRO A 261 -31.78 4.69 -34.82
N GLN A 262 -31.30 4.44 -36.04
CA GLN A 262 -30.16 5.17 -36.58
C GLN A 262 -30.46 6.67 -36.69
N GLY A 263 -29.55 7.50 -36.17
CA GLY A 263 -29.67 8.96 -36.16
C GLY A 263 -30.44 9.57 -34.99
N ASP A 264 -31.09 8.75 -34.15
CA ASP A 264 -31.76 9.24 -32.93
C ASP A 264 -30.74 9.63 -31.85
N GLU A 265 -30.91 10.80 -31.21
CA GLU A 265 -29.96 11.32 -30.23
C GLU A 265 -29.82 10.47 -28.97
N LYS A 266 -30.85 9.68 -28.63
CA LYS A 266 -30.87 8.80 -27.46
C LYS A 266 -30.44 7.37 -27.78
N SER A 267 -30.26 7.03 -29.06
CA SER A 267 -29.67 5.74 -29.43
C SER A 267 -28.27 5.62 -28.84
N VAL A 268 -27.96 4.46 -28.29
CA VAL A 268 -26.59 4.14 -27.89
C VAL A 268 -25.87 3.62 -29.12
N VAL A 269 -24.62 4.01 -29.30
CA VAL A 269 -23.77 3.55 -30.40
C VAL A 269 -22.47 3.00 -29.84
N MET A 270 -22.00 1.89 -30.39
CA MET A 270 -20.63 1.45 -30.21
C MET A 270 -19.76 2.20 -31.22
N VAL A 271 -18.71 2.83 -30.73
CA VAL A 271 -17.80 3.64 -31.54
C VAL A 271 -16.36 3.24 -31.33
N ARG A 272 -15.56 3.36 -32.37
CA ARG A 272 -14.10 3.39 -32.29
C ARG A 272 -13.66 4.84 -32.08
N VAL A 273 -13.09 5.11 -30.92
CA VAL A 273 -12.38 6.36 -30.63
C VAL A 273 -10.94 6.21 -31.14
N PRO A 274 -10.46 7.10 -32.02
CA PRO A 274 -9.10 6.98 -32.55
C PRO A 274 -8.06 7.31 -31.48
N GLY A 275 -6.89 6.67 -31.59
CA GLY A 275 -5.70 7.03 -30.81
C GLY A 275 -5.23 8.46 -31.14
N VAL A 276 -4.25 8.94 -30.39
CA VAL A 276 -3.72 10.29 -30.55
C VAL A 276 -2.36 10.27 -31.22
N THR A 277 -2.29 10.86 -32.41
CA THR A 277 -1.06 11.05 -33.16
C THR A 277 -0.17 12.12 -32.51
N GLY A 278 1.15 11.87 -32.44
CA GLY A 278 2.10 12.87 -31.97
C GLY A 278 2.29 12.87 -30.47
N VAL A 279 2.29 11.70 -29.83
CA VAL A 279 2.78 11.49 -28.45
C VAL A 279 4.13 10.78 -28.53
N ASP A 280 5.12 11.13 -27.70
CA ASP A 280 6.43 10.43 -27.70
C ASP A 280 6.57 9.46 -26.54
N VAL A 281 6.09 9.86 -25.36
CA VAL A 281 6.23 9.10 -24.12
C VAL A 281 4.96 9.21 -23.28
N VAL A 282 4.58 8.10 -22.66
CA VAL A 282 3.55 8.05 -21.61
C VAL A 282 4.17 7.47 -20.35
N LEU A 283 4.11 8.22 -19.25
CA LEU A 283 4.52 7.80 -17.92
C LEU A 283 3.26 7.64 -17.06
N GLY A 284 2.87 6.41 -16.77
CA GLY A 284 1.60 6.12 -16.10
C GLY A 284 1.71 5.74 -14.62
N GLY A 285 0.55 5.59 -13.98
CA GLY A 285 0.38 5.25 -12.57
C GLY A 285 -0.94 4.51 -12.30
N HIS A 286 -1.47 4.64 -11.08
CA HIS A 286 -2.78 4.16 -10.61
C HIS A 286 -2.90 2.65 -10.34
N LEU A 287 -2.39 1.81 -11.25
CA LEU A 287 -2.55 0.35 -11.16
C LEU A 287 -1.40 -0.36 -10.42
N HIS A 288 -0.41 0.40 -9.93
CA HIS A 288 0.76 -0.10 -9.18
C HIS A 288 1.61 -1.10 -9.97
N VAL A 289 1.63 -0.96 -11.30
CA VAL A 289 2.36 -1.85 -12.20
C VAL A 289 3.74 -1.30 -12.53
N VAL A 290 4.68 -2.18 -12.86
CA VAL A 290 5.99 -1.81 -13.40
C VAL A 290 6.11 -2.38 -14.80
N LEU A 291 6.45 -1.55 -15.79
CA LEU A 291 6.76 -2.00 -17.15
C LEU A 291 8.27 -2.00 -17.34
N ASN A 292 8.91 -3.16 -17.19
CA ASN A 292 10.36 -3.32 -17.37
C ASN A 292 10.66 -4.60 -18.18
N PRO A 293 10.92 -4.51 -19.48
CA PRO A 293 11.08 -3.28 -20.28
C PRO A 293 9.75 -2.53 -20.50
N PRO A 294 9.80 -1.23 -20.89
CA PRO A 294 8.62 -0.44 -21.23
C PRO A 294 7.96 -0.97 -22.49
N GLN A 295 6.68 -0.68 -22.66
CA GLN A 295 5.97 -1.01 -23.90
C GLN A 295 6.34 -0.01 -24.98
N LEU A 296 6.50 -0.51 -26.21
CA LEU A 296 6.71 0.31 -27.39
C LEU A 296 5.52 0.14 -28.33
N LEU A 297 4.61 1.10 -28.26
CA LEU A 297 3.37 1.10 -29.03
C LEU A 297 3.51 2.00 -30.26
N SER A 298 2.63 1.85 -31.24
CA SER A 298 2.54 2.77 -32.37
C SER A 298 1.27 3.60 -32.23
N ASP A 299 1.41 4.91 -32.41
CA ASP A 299 0.27 5.80 -32.59
C ASP A 299 -0.35 5.62 -34.00
N PRO A 300 -1.45 6.33 -34.34
CA PRO A 300 -2.09 6.21 -35.65
C PRO A 300 -1.24 6.63 -36.85
N SER A 301 -0.20 7.47 -36.70
CA SER A 301 0.73 7.77 -37.80
C SER A 301 1.84 6.73 -37.95
N GLY A 302 1.94 5.80 -36.99
CA GLY A 302 2.96 4.75 -36.93
C GLY A 302 4.16 5.13 -36.07
N ARG A 303 4.22 6.35 -35.53
CA ARG A 303 5.28 6.81 -34.63
C ARG A 303 5.32 5.94 -33.38
N LYS A 304 6.53 5.61 -32.93
CA LYS A 304 6.74 4.79 -31.73
C LYS A 304 6.60 5.62 -30.46
N VAL A 305 5.73 5.18 -29.58
CA VAL A 305 5.45 5.78 -28.27
C VAL A 305 5.99 4.87 -27.18
N VAL A 306 6.80 5.42 -26.27
CA VAL A 306 7.32 4.68 -25.13
C VAL A 306 6.35 4.80 -23.95
N LEU A 307 5.78 3.69 -23.51
CA LEU A 307 4.88 3.62 -22.36
C LEU A 307 5.58 2.94 -21.18
N ALA A 308 5.76 3.66 -20.08
CA ALA A 308 6.41 3.18 -18.88
C ALA A 308 5.57 3.44 -17.62
N HIS A 309 5.60 2.49 -16.69
CA HIS A 309 5.06 2.64 -15.34
C HIS A 309 6.18 2.26 -14.34
N SER A 310 6.34 3.04 -13.27
CA SER A 310 7.43 2.88 -12.30
C SER A 310 7.06 2.06 -11.05
N GLY A 311 5.80 1.63 -10.92
CA GLY A 311 5.33 0.84 -9.78
C GLY A 311 4.63 1.71 -8.74
N ALA A 312 4.83 1.37 -7.47
CA ALA A 312 4.17 2.04 -6.34
C ALA A 312 5.01 1.93 -5.06
N PHE A 313 4.53 2.62 -4.02
CA PHE A 313 4.99 2.53 -2.63
C PHE A 313 6.46 2.94 -2.43
N ALA A 314 7.00 3.75 -3.35
CA ALA A 314 8.42 4.06 -3.41
C ALA A 314 9.31 2.81 -3.44
N LYS A 315 8.85 1.67 -3.97
CA LYS A 315 9.69 0.48 -4.16
C LYS A 315 10.76 0.70 -5.23
N TYR A 316 10.44 1.52 -6.23
CA TYR A 316 11.30 1.76 -7.37
C TYR A 316 11.35 3.24 -7.74
N VAL A 317 12.44 3.65 -8.38
CA VAL A 317 12.51 4.86 -9.19
C VAL A 317 12.74 4.43 -10.64
N GLY A 318 11.84 4.81 -11.53
CA GLY A 318 12.00 4.60 -12.97
C GLY A 318 13.03 5.56 -13.55
N ARG A 319 13.89 5.06 -14.43
CA ARG A 319 14.82 5.87 -15.24
C ARG A 319 14.66 5.48 -16.69
N LEU A 320 14.11 6.39 -17.48
CA LEU A 320 14.00 6.26 -18.93
C LEU A 320 15.06 7.15 -19.58
N GLU A 321 16.04 6.54 -20.25
CA GLU A 321 16.97 7.24 -21.14
C GLU A 321 16.45 7.22 -22.57
N LEU A 322 16.40 8.39 -23.19
CA LEU A 322 16.00 8.58 -24.56
C LEU A 322 17.17 9.15 -25.36
N VAL A 323 17.40 8.59 -26.55
CA VAL A 323 18.16 9.26 -27.61
C VAL A 323 17.16 9.86 -28.58
N VAL A 324 17.19 11.17 -28.69
CA VAL A 324 16.21 11.97 -29.42
C VAL A 324 16.89 12.61 -30.61
N GLN A 325 16.37 12.37 -31.81
CA GLN A 325 16.78 13.04 -33.03
C GLN A 325 16.05 14.38 -33.12
N MET A 326 16.81 15.46 -33.02
CA MET A 326 16.27 16.82 -33.15
C MET A 326 15.98 17.14 -34.62
N PRO A 327 14.94 17.94 -34.90
CA PRO A 327 14.58 18.34 -36.26
C PRO A 327 15.67 19.21 -36.89
N GLN A 328 15.71 19.26 -38.23
CA GLN A 328 16.68 20.07 -38.98
C GLN A 328 16.44 21.58 -38.84
N GLN A 329 15.19 21.97 -38.58
CA GLN A 329 14.81 23.33 -38.29
C GLN A 329 13.70 23.30 -37.22
N LEU A 330 13.77 24.21 -36.25
CA LEU A 330 12.75 24.37 -35.22
C LEU A 330 11.40 24.69 -35.86
N GLY A 331 10.38 23.89 -35.54
CA GLY A 331 9.02 24.05 -36.07
C GLY A 331 8.74 23.30 -37.38
N ASP A 332 9.70 22.57 -37.94
CA ASP A 332 9.48 21.69 -39.09
C ASP A 332 8.85 20.35 -38.68
N GLY A 333 7.83 19.91 -39.41
CA GLY A 333 7.30 18.54 -39.36
C GLY A 333 6.62 18.14 -38.04
N GLU A 334 6.81 16.89 -37.63
CA GLU A 334 6.21 16.28 -36.42
C GLU A 334 7.04 16.48 -35.12
N GLY A 335 8.01 17.41 -35.10
CA GLY A 335 8.91 17.61 -33.96
C GLY A 335 10.07 16.61 -33.90
N ALA A 336 10.68 16.46 -32.72
CA ALA A 336 11.78 15.51 -32.52
C ALA A 336 11.28 14.05 -32.50
N GLU A 337 12.18 13.09 -32.76
CA GLU A 337 11.87 11.67 -32.81
C GLU A 337 12.69 10.88 -31.78
N VAL A 338 12.05 9.97 -31.05
CA VAL A 338 12.77 9.03 -30.16
C VAL A 338 13.37 7.91 -31.00
N VAL A 339 14.70 7.89 -31.12
CA VAL A 339 15.44 6.91 -31.94
C VAL A 339 15.69 5.61 -31.17
N THR A 340 16.09 5.74 -29.91
CA THR A 340 16.32 4.59 -29.02
C THR A 340 15.94 4.97 -27.60
N GLN A 341 15.62 3.95 -26.80
CA GLN A 341 15.30 4.09 -25.40
C GLN A 341 15.93 2.96 -24.59
N ASP A 342 16.30 3.26 -23.34
CA ASP A 342 16.64 2.28 -22.32
C ASP A 342 15.90 2.63 -21.03
N TYR A 343 15.38 1.62 -20.33
CA TYR A 343 14.61 1.82 -19.12
C TYR A 343 15.08 0.89 -18.01
N ARG A 344 15.15 1.45 -16.81
CA ARG A 344 15.46 0.70 -15.60
C ARG A 344 14.56 1.14 -14.45
N ALA A 345 13.88 0.18 -13.83
CA ALA A 345 13.30 0.35 -12.50
C ALA A 345 14.39 0.09 -11.45
N PHE A 346 14.76 1.10 -10.67
CA PHE A 346 15.77 0.97 -9.62
C PHE A 346 15.13 0.56 -8.28
N PRO A 347 15.38 -0.65 -7.78
CA PRO A 347 14.86 -1.09 -6.48
C PRO A 347 15.43 -0.30 -5.30
N LEU A 348 14.55 0.05 -4.35
CA LEU A 348 14.86 0.80 -3.12
C LEU A 348 14.89 -0.09 -1.87
N ASP A 349 15.60 -1.22 -1.92
CA ASP A 349 15.93 -2.04 -0.74
C ASP A 349 17.22 -1.55 -0.04
N ALA A 350 17.71 -2.24 0.98
CA ALA A 350 18.90 -1.85 1.74
C ALA A 350 20.21 -1.80 0.91
N LEU A 351 20.24 -2.44 -0.26
CA LEU A 351 21.34 -2.43 -1.23
C LEU A 351 21.06 -1.52 -2.44
N TRP A 352 20.15 -0.56 -2.33
CA TRP A 352 19.79 0.40 -3.40
C TRP A 352 20.99 1.11 -4.07
N CYS A 353 22.11 1.26 -3.35
CA CYS A 353 23.29 1.95 -3.83
C CYS A 353 24.35 1.04 -4.49
N ASP A 354 24.26 -0.29 -4.32
CA ASP A 354 25.35 -1.22 -4.66
C ASP A 354 24.92 -2.32 -5.65
N ASP A 355 25.08 -2.02 -6.94
CA ASP A 355 24.80 -2.97 -8.04
C ASP A 355 25.77 -4.17 -8.07
N THR A 356 26.91 -4.10 -7.38
CA THR A 356 27.86 -5.20 -7.32
C THR A 356 27.37 -6.28 -6.36
N MET A 357 26.96 -5.88 -5.15
CA MET A 357 26.38 -6.82 -4.19
C MET A 357 25.02 -7.37 -4.63
N ARG A 358 24.26 -6.60 -5.42
CA ARG A 358 23.06 -7.11 -6.08
C ARG A 358 23.38 -8.23 -7.07
N ARG A 359 24.38 -8.06 -7.94
CA ARG A 359 24.82 -9.13 -8.85
C ARG A 359 25.35 -10.34 -8.11
N TYR A 360 26.04 -10.11 -6.99
CA TYR A 360 26.55 -11.17 -6.11
C TYR A 360 25.44 -12.06 -5.52
N ARG A 361 24.26 -11.50 -5.21
CA ARG A 361 23.08 -12.27 -4.75
C ARG A 361 22.62 -13.32 -5.77
N TYR A 362 22.75 -13.01 -7.05
CA TYR A 362 22.23 -13.80 -8.17
C TYR A 362 23.34 -14.49 -8.98
N ASP A 363 24.55 -14.60 -8.42
CA ASP A 363 25.64 -15.35 -9.03
C ASP A 363 25.23 -16.84 -9.15
N PRO A 364 25.23 -17.44 -10.36
CA PRO A 364 24.80 -18.82 -10.55
C PRO A 364 25.71 -19.86 -9.87
N GLY A 365 26.92 -19.47 -9.49
CA GLY A 365 27.86 -20.30 -8.73
C GLY A 365 27.66 -20.26 -7.21
N LYS A 366 26.72 -19.44 -6.69
CA LYS A 366 26.48 -19.29 -5.25
C LYS A 366 25.04 -19.63 -4.88
N PHE A 367 24.90 -20.60 -3.98
CA PHE A 367 23.64 -20.92 -3.34
C PHE A 367 23.57 -20.24 -1.97
N TRP A 368 22.42 -19.66 -1.66
CA TRP A 368 22.17 -18.99 -0.39
C TRP A 368 21.01 -19.67 0.33
N GLU A 369 21.28 -20.16 1.54
CA GLU A 369 20.20 -20.52 2.46
C GLU A 369 19.46 -19.26 2.94
N ALA A 370 18.22 -19.43 3.40
CA ALA A 370 17.41 -18.31 3.89
C ALA A 370 18.17 -17.51 4.97
N GLY A 371 18.33 -16.20 4.74
CA GLY A 371 19.04 -15.31 5.66
C GLY A 371 20.58 -15.36 5.58
N GLN A 372 21.19 -16.31 4.87
CA GLN A 372 22.65 -16.41 4.77
C GLN A 372 23.26 -15.21 4.03
N PHE A 373 22.62 -14.75 2.96
CA PHE A 373 23.11 -13.65 2.13
C PHE A 373 23.31 -12.35 2.92
N ILE A 374 22.33 -11.97 3.73
CA ILE A 374 22.36 -10.74 4.53
C ILE A 374 23.37 -10.80 5.70
N GLN A 375 23.84 -12.00 6.06
CA GLN A 375 24.87 -12.20 7.08
C GLN A 375 26.29 -12.18 6.51
N ASP A 376 26.46 -12.25 5.19
CA ASP A 376 27.78 -12.15 4.55
C ASP A 376 28.43 -10.80 4.92
N PRO A 377 29.69 -10.80 5.43
CA PRO A 377 30.34 -9.56 5.87
C PRO A 377 30.44 -8.48 4.78
N GLY A 378 30.64 -8.87 3.52
CA GLY A 378 30.70 -7.93 2.40
C GLY A 378 29.34 -7.30 2.11
N VAL A 379 28.27 -8.09 2.23
CA VAL A 379 26.89 -7.62 2.06
C VAL A 379 26.50 -6.66 3.20
N ARG A 380 26.84 -7.00 4.45
CA ARG A 380 26.61 -6.12 5.62
C ARG A 380 27.32 -4.78 5.46
N ALA A 381 28.60 -4.80 5.11
CA ALA A 381 29.36 -3.59 4.88
C ALA A 381 28.77 -2.72 3.74
N ALA A 382 28.26 -3.35 2.68
CA ALA A 382 27.61 -2.64 1.59
C ALA A 382 26.27 -1.99 2.01
N ILE A 383 25.47 -2.68 2.82
CA ILE A 383 24.23 -2.11 3.39
C ILE A 383 24.54 -0.89 4.25
N GLU A 384 25.58 -0.96 5.08
CA GLU A 384 26.01 0.18 5.89
C GLU A 384 26.48 1.36 5.06
N ASN A 385 27.23 1.07 3.99
CA ASN A 385 27.63 2.09 3.04
C ASN A 385 26.43 2.72 2.32
N CYS A 386 25.42 1.93 1.96
CA CYS A 386 24.19 2.47 1.36
C CYS A 386 23.39 3.32 2.35
N LYS A 387 23.33 2.94 3.62
CA LYS A 387 22.66 3.75 4.66
C LYS A 387 23.34 5.11 4.83
N LEU A 388 24.67 5.15 4.81
CA LEU A 388 25.45 6.39 4.90
C LEU A 388 25.22 7.35 3.71
N GLN A 389 24.78 6.82 2.57
CA GLN A 389 24.48 7.58 1.36
C GLN A 389 23.03 8.09 1.29
N GLU A 390 22.17 7.73 2.25
CA GLU A 390 20.81 8.24 2.30
C GLU A 390 20.76 9.78 2.44
N ASP A 391 19.70 10.40 1.93
CA ASP A 391 19.63 11.85 1.82
C ASP A 391 19.40 12.52 3.17
N ARG A 392 20.46 13.16 3.69
CA ARG A 392 20.49 13.83 4.99
C ARG A 392 19.46 14.96 5.11
N ASP A 393 19.29 15.75 4.06
CA ASP A 393 18.31 16.85 4.05
C ASP A 393 16.88 16.29 4.18
N THR A 394 16.60 15.18 3.50
CA THR A 394 15.29 14.51 3.56
C THR A 394 15.08 13.86 4.93
N THR A 395 16.12 13.30 5.54
CA THR A 395 16.06 12.82 6.93
C THR A 395 15.66 13.95 7.89
N GLN A 396 16.28 15.13 7.76
CA GLN A 396 15.95 16.31 8.59
C GLN A 396 14.52 16.78 8.37
N LEU A 397 14.06 16.79 7.11
CA LEU A 397 12.67 17.12 6.79
C LEU A 397 11.67 16.19 7.46
N LEU A 398 11.94 14.87 7.43
CA LEU A 398 11.01 13.85 7.92
C LEU A 398 11.02 13.69 9.44
N GLN A 399 12.12 14.04 10.10
CA GLN A 399 12.30 13.89 11.55
C GLN A 399 11.13 14.40 12.41
N PRO A 400 10.62 15.64 12.26
CA PRO A 400 9.49 16.12 13.08
C PRO A 400 8.21 15.31 12.86
N TYR A 401 7.98 14.83 11.63
CA TYR A 401 6.80 14.02 11.31
C TYR A 401 6.88 12.64 11.96
N ILE A 402 8.05 11.99 11.91
CA ILE A 402 8.29 10.68 12.55
C ILE A 402 8.05 10.77 14.06
N ILE A 403 8.63 11.78 14.72
CA ILE A 403 8.46 11.99 16.17
C ILE A 403 6.99 12.28 16.49
N GLY A 404 6.33 13.15 15.72
CA GLY A 404 4.93 13.51 15.90
C GLY A 404 3.99 12.31 15.75
N MET A 405 4.28 11.41 14.81
CA MET A 405 3.53 10.17 14.62
C MET A 405 3.66 9.23 15.81
N ASP A 406 4.88 8.96 16.25
CA ASP A 406 5.12 8.05 17.37
C ASP A 406 4.42 8.56 18.65
N MET A 407 4.48 9.87 18.90
CA MET A 407 3.79 10.49 20.04
C MET A 407 2.26 10.38 19.99
N LYS A 408 1.65 10.48 18.79
CA LYS A 408 0.18 10.54 18.61
C LYS A 408 -0.45 9.18 18.42
N LEU A 409 0.19 8.29 17.65
CA LEU A 409 -0.38 7.01 17.25
C LEU A 409 0.10 5.85 18.11
N GLN A 410 1.21 6.03 18.86
CA GLN A 410 1.80 4.96 19.66
C GLN A 410 2.01 3.69 18.79
N LEU A 411 2.64 3.84 17.63
CA LEU A 411 2.77 2.78 16.62
C LEU A 411 3.39 1.49 17.17
N THR A 412 4.23 1.63 18.20
CA THR A 412 4.89 0.53 18.92
C THR A 412 4.02 -0.14 19.99
N ASN A 413 2.81 0.36 20.25
CA ASN A 413 1.93 -0.20 21.27
C ASN A 413 1.50 -1.61 20.90
N ILE A 414 1.70 -2.54 21.82
CA ILE A 414 1.38 -3.96 21.67
C ILE A 414 -0.01 -4.20 22.23
N PHE A 415 -0.91 -4.75 21.44
CA PHE A 415 -2.27 -5.06 21.90
C PHE A 415 -2.68 -6.53 21.69
N SER A 416 -1.92 -7.30 20.92
CA SER A 416 -2.21 -8.72 20.68
C SER A 416 -0.95 -9.48 20.23
N TYR A 417 -1.11 -10.78 19.99
CA TYR A 417 -0.06 -11.68 19.51
C TYR A 417 -0.64 -12.62 18.44
N ALA A 418 0.11 -12.81 17.35
CA ALA A 418 -0.23 -13.74 16.29
C ALA A 418 0.59 -15.03 16.46
N PRO A 419 -0.03 -16.21 16.64
CA PRO A 419 0.70 -17.46 16.84
C PRO A 419 1.43 -17.97 15.58
N ARG A 420 1.03 -17.47 14.41
CA ARG A 420 1.55 -17.79 13.08
C ARG A 420 1.20 -16.64 12.14
N ASP A 421 1.81 -16.63 10.96
CA ASP A 421 1.41 -15.68 9.93
C ASP A 421 -0.05 -15.87 9.53
N VAL A 422 -0.84 -14.80 9.61
CA VAL A 422 -2.21 -14.73 9.13
C VAL A 422 -2.17 -14.09 7.75
N GLN A 423 -2.22 -14.94 6.74
CA GLN A 423 -2.04 -14.54 5.35
C GLN A 423 -3.28 -13.83 4.81
N ARG A 424 -3.07 -12.75 4.07
CA ARG A 424 -4.02 -12.26 3.06
C ARG A 424 -3.86 -13.09 1.78
N ARG A 425 -4.92 -13.20 0.98
CA ARG A 425 -4.85 -13.81 -0.35
C ARG A 425 -5.37 -12.83 -1.39
N ASN A 426 -4.48 -12.38 -2.29
CA ASN A 426 -4.80 -11.37 -3.30
C ASN A 426 -4.14 -11.60 -4.68
N ASN A 427 -3.48 -12.76 -4.89
CA ASN A 427 -2.82 -13.12 -6.15
C ASN A 427 -3.66 -14.12 -6.97
N SER A 428 -3.10 -14.70 -8.03
CA SER A 428 -3.74 -15.71 -8.89
C SER A 428 -4.12 -17.02 -8.19
N SER A 429 -3.70 -17.23 -6.94
CA SER A 429 -4.16 -18.31 -6.06
C SER A 429 -5.19 -17.85 -5.02
N GLY A 430 -5.78 -16.66 -5.23
CA GLY A 430 -6.64 -15.96 -4.29
C GLY A 430 -7.93 -16.70 -3.92
N GLY A 431 -8.70 -16.07 -3.06
CA GLY A 431 -9.98 -16.58 -2.55
C GLY A 431 -10.19 -16.16 -1.10
N ASP A 432 -10.95 -16.96 -0.36
CA ASP A 432 -11.12 -16.83 1.08
C ASP A 432 -9.76 -16.84 1.79
N SER A 433 -9.47 -15.82 2.60
CA SER A 433 -8.16 -15.66 3.26
C SER A 433 -8.31 -15.64 4.78
N PRO A 434 -7.37 -16.26 5.54
CA PRO A 434 -7.42 -16.23 7.00
C PRO A 434 -7.53 -14.80 7.56
N LEU A 435 -6.78 -13.84 7.01
CA LEU A 435 -6.83 -12.47 7.48
C LEU A 435 -8.13 -11.77 7.08
N GLY A 436 -8.66 -12.04 5.89
CA GLY A 436 -9.96 -11.54 5.46
C GLY A 436 -11.12 -12.08 6.29
N ASN A 437 -11.03 -13.33 6.73
CA ASN A 437 -12.02 -13.95 7.60
C ASN A 437 -12.03 -13.28 8.97
N ILE A 438 -10.86 -13.06 9.57
CA ILE A 438 -10.72 -12.37 10.85
C ILE A 438 -11.19 -10.91 10.71
N ALA A 439 -10.85 -10.23 9.61
CA ALA A 439 -11.31 -8.89 9.32
C ALA A 439 -12.84 -8.80 9.24
N ALA A 440 -13.47 -9.66 8.43
CA ALA A 440 -14.92 -9.70 8.29
C ALA A 440 -15.61 -10.12 9.60
N ASP A 441 -15.04 -11.07 10.36
CA ASP A 441 -15.55 -11.43 11.69
C ASP A 441 -15.48 -10.26 12.67
N SER A 442 -14.38 -9.50 12.64
CA SER A 442 -14.21 -8.32 13.50
C SER A 442 -15.33 -7.32 13.24
N MET A 443 -15.66 -7.06 11.96
CA MET A 443 -16.73 -6.17 11.56
C MET A 443 -18.08 -6.69 12.03
N ARG A 444 -18.39 -7.96 11.71
CA ARG A 444 -19.69 -8.58 12.00
C ARG A 444 -20.01 -8.60 13.50
N LYS A 445 -19.02 -8.97 14.32
CA LYS A 445 -19.16 -9.16 15.78
C LYS A 445 -18.93 -7.88 16.59
N ARG A 446 -18.54 -6.77 15.95
CA ARG A 446 -18.26 -5.52 16.65
C ARG A 446 -19.51 -5.04 17.40
N ARG A 447 -19.35 -4.70 18.68
CA ARG A 447 -20.41 -4.05 19.47
C ARG A 447 -20.91 -2.79 18.75
N ARG A 448 -22.23 -2.60 18.70
CA ARG A 448 -22.95 -1.58 17.89
C ARG A 448 -23.06 -1.90 16.39
N VAL A 449 -22.37 -2.94 15.90
CA VAL A 449 -22.55 -3.48 14.55
C VAL A 449 -23.42 -4.71 14.60
N GLU A 450 -22.97 -5.81 15.21
CA GLU A 450 -23.76 -7.05 15.45
C GLU A 450 -24.62 -7.43 14.24
N ALA A 451 -23.95 -7.67 13.11
CA ALA A 451 -24.57 -8.01 11.84
C ALA A 451 -24.70 -9.53 11.67
N GLU A 452 -25.60 -9.97 10.79
CA GLU A 452 -25.78 -11.39 10.45
C GLU A 452 -24.65 -11.88 9.53
N MET A 453 -24.17 -10.99 8.66
CA MET A 453 -23.05 -11.21 7.76
C MET A 453 -22.15 -9.98 7.73
N ALA A 454 -20.87 -10.16 7.40
CA ALA A 454 -20.01 -9.08 6.94
C ALA A 454 -19.35 -9.41 5.60
N LEU A 455 -19.04 -8.37 4.82
CA LEU A 455 -18.29 -8.47 3.57
C LEU A 455 -17.29 -7.31 3.46
N THR A 456 -16.06 -7.62 3.07
CA THR A 456 -15.04 -6.64 2.71
C THR A 456 -14.26 -7.11 1.48
N ASN A 457 -13.75 -6.18 0.67
CA ASN A 457 -12.97 -6.52 -0.52
C ASN A 457 -11.52 -6.87 -0.14
N SER A 458 -10.93 -7.89 -0.80
CA SER A 458 -9.56 -8.34 -0.54
C SER A 458 -8.51 -7.25 -0.74
N LEU A 459 -8.76 -6.31 -1.65
CA LEU A 459 -7.86 -5.19 -1.94
C LEU A 459 -7.83 -4.13 -0.83
N GLY A 460 -8.81 -4.14 0.08
CA GLY A 460 -8.78 -3.32 1.30
C GLY A 460 -7.76 -3.83 2.34
N ILE A 461 -7.31 -5.08 2.23
CA ILE A 461 -6.31 -5.70 3.09
C ILE A 461 -4.96 -5.68 2.36
N ARG A 462 -4.01 -4.88 2.85
CA ARG A 462 -2.79 -4.54 2.09
C ARG A 462 -1.56 -5.36 2.48
N ASP A 463 -1.52 -5.90 3.69
CA ASP A 463 -0.40 -6.74 4.17
C ASP A 463 -0.90 -7.97 4.94
N ASN A 464 0.01 -8.92 5.15
CA ASN A 464 -0.17 -10.02 6.08
C ASN A 464 -0.06 -9.54 7.52
N LEU A 465 -0.57 -10.34 8.45
CA LEU A 465 -0.24 -10.19 9.85
C LEU A 465 0.78 -11.27 10.23
N TYR A 466 2.02 -10.87 10.46
CA TYR A 466 3.13 -11.81 10.73
C TYR A 466 3.08 -12.36 12.16
N ALA A 467 3.62 -13.56 12.35
CA ALA A 467 3.72 -14.21 13.65
C ALA A 467 4.51 -13.36 14.67
N GLY A 468 4.12 -13.44 15.94
CA GLY A 468 4.76 -12.74 17.04
C GLY A 468 3.91 -11.59 17.59
N VAL A 469 4.59 -10.53 18.02
CA VAL A 469 3.97 -9.35 18.64
C VAL A 469 3.15 -8.60 17.59
N VAL A 470 1.91 -8.24 17.92
CA VAL A 470 1.07 -7.41 17.05
C VAL A 470 0.98 -6.01 17.63
N THR A 471 1.43 -5.04 16.84
CA THR A 471 1.49 -3.63 17.21
C THR A 471 0.44 -2.79 16.48
N GLN A 472 0.23 -1.56 16.95
CA GLN A 472 -0.59 -0.58 16.25
C GLN A 472 -0.08 -0.35 14.80
N GLU A 473 1.24 -0.33 14.59
CA GLU A 473 1.86 -0.25 13.26
C GLU A 473 1.42 -1.40 12.34
N SER A 474 1.36 -2.63 12.86
CA SER A 474 0.89 -3.79 12.09
C SER A 474 -0.52 -3.55 11.52
N MET A 475 -1.39 -2.85 12.25
CA MET A 475 -2.75 -2.53 11.79
C MET A 475 -2.77 -1.46 10.71
N PHE A 476 -1.86 -0.49 10.75
CA PHE A 476 -1.70 0.48 9.67
C PHE A 476 -1.12 -0.15 8.40
N ASN A 477 -0.30 -1.19 8.51
CA ASN A 477 0.16 -1.95 7.35
C ASN A 477 -0.95 -2.83 6.76
N VAL A 478 -1.74 -3.50 7.60
CA VAL A 478 -2.88 -4.34 7.16
C VAL A 478 -4.01 -3.50 6.56
N PHE A 479 -4.42 -2.41 7.23
CA PHE A 479 -5.48 -1.48 6.83
C PHE A 479 -4.96 -0.05 6.79
N PRO A 480 -4.26 0.35 5.72
CA PRO A 480 -3.70 1.70 5.63
C PRO A 480 -4.77 2.78 5.46
N PHE A 481 -5.88 2.45 4.81
CA PHE A 481 -7.00 3.38 4.60
C PHE A 481 -7.85 3.51 5.87
N GLU A 482 -8.38 4.71 6.12
CA GLU A 482 -9.28 4.99 7.24
C GLU A 482 -10.73 4.55 6.97
N ASN A 483 -10.90 3.34 6.43
CA ASN A 483 -12.23 2.81 6.14
C ASN A 483 -13.00 2.56 7.45
N THR A 484 -14.28 2.90 7.43
CA THR A 484 -15.22 2.64 8.52
C THR A 484 -16.23 1.56 8.19
N ILE A 485 -16.87 1.00 9.22
CA ILE A 485 -17.93 0.00 9.05
C ILE A 485 -19.25 0.70 8.77
N ASN A 486 -19.95 0.23 7.74
CA ASN A 486 -21.32 0.60 7.40
C ASN A 486 -22.24 -0.60 7.64
N ILE A 487 -23.41 -0.32 8.21
CA ILE A 487 -24.50 -1.29 8.39
C ILE A 487 -25.53 -1.06 7.30
N MET A 488 -26.01 -2.13 6.68
CA MET A 488 -27.03 -2.07 5.64
C MET A 488 -28.04 -3.21 5.83
N TYR A 489 -29.28 -3.00 5.40
CA TYR A 489 -30.33 -4.00 5.37
C TYR A 489 -30.64 -4.35 3.92
N LEU A 490 -30.32 -5.58 3.53
CA LEU A 490 -30.56 -6.10 2.18
C LEU A 490 -31.68 -7.12 2.21
N SER A 491 -32.59 -7.02 1.25
CA SER A 491 -33.56 -8.08 0.97
C SER A 491 -32.87 -9.35 0.47
N GLY A 492 -33.53 -10.51 0.57
CA GLY A 492 -33.01 -11.76 0.03
C GLY A 492 -32.65 -11.69 -1.46
N LYS A 493 -33.41 -10.89 -2.24
CA LYS A 493 -33.10 -10.63 -3.65
C LYS A 493 -31.82 -9.82 -3.83
N GLU A 494 -31.63 -8.76 -3.05
CA GLU A 494 -30.39 -7.97 -3.09
C GLU A 494 -29.19 -8.79 -2.62
N MET A 495 -29.37 -9.68 -1.63
CA MET A 495 -28.33 -10.62 -1.21
C MET A 495 -27.95 -11.57 -2.35
N GLN A 496 -28.92 -12.14 -3.06
CA GLN A 496 -28.69 -12.99 -4.23
C GLN A 496 -27.93 -12.23 -5.33
N GLU A 497 -28.33 -10.99 -5.62
CA GLU A 497 -27.66 -10.13 -6.61
C GLU A 497 -26.22 -9.82 -6.21
N MET A 498 -25.97 -9.52 -4.93
CA MET A 498 -24.62 -9.29 -4.41
C MET A 498 -23.71 -10.50 -4.62
N PHE A 499 -24.17 -11.72 -4.33
CA PHE A 499 -23.36 -12.93 -4.53
C PHE A 499 -23.20 -13.31 -6.00
N ASN A 500 -24.21 -13.05 -6.85
CA ASN A 500 -24.09 -13.18 -8.30
C ASN A 500 -22.98 -12.26 -8.82
N PHE A 501 -22.99 -10.99 -8.42
CA PHE A 501 -21.96 -10.02 -8.78
C PHE A 501 -20.55 -10.47 -8.34
N VAL A 502 -20.42 -11.02 -7.12
CA VAL A 502 -19.13 -11.57 -6.67
C VAL A 502 -18.68 -12.72 -7.56
N ALA A 503 -19.57 -13.64 -7.95
CA ALA A 503 -19.23 -14.74 -8.85
C ALA A 503 -18.84 -14.24 -10.26
N GLU A 504 -19.57 -13.27 -10.81
CA GLU A 504 -19.29 -12.64 -12.11
C GLU A 504 -17.92 -11.97 -12.13
N ARG A 505 -17.63 -11.09 -11.16
CA ARG A 505 -16.32 -10.45 -11.05
C ARG A 505 -15.17 -11.43 -10.82
N SER A 506 -15.46 -12.54 -10.15
CA SER A 506 -14.46 -13.59 -9.91
C SER A 506 -14.18 -14.41 -11.18
N SER A 507 -15.16 -14.59 -12.07
CA SER A 507 -15.00 -15.37 -13.30
C SER A 507 -13.98 -14.71 -14.25
N GLU A 508 -14.00 -13.38 -14.35
CA GLU A 508 -13.04 -12.56 -15.12
C GLU A 508 -11.59 -12.76 -14.66
N ARG A 509 -11.39 -13.34 -13.46
CA ARG A 509 -10.09 -13.45 -12.77
C ARG A 509 -9.70 -14.89 -12.46
N GLY A 510 -10.19 -15.84 -13.25
CA GLY A 510 -9.87 -17.26 -13.07
C GLY A 510 -10.67 -17.93 -11.95
N CYS A 511 -11.88 -17.44 -11.67
CA CYS A 511 -12.79 -17.94 -10.63
C CYS A 511 -12.25 -17.82 -9.20
N VAL A 512 -11.63 -16.68 -8.91
CA VAL A 512 -11.00 -16.39 -7.61
C VAL A 512 -11.73 -15.26 -6.89
N SER A 513 -12.30 -15.55 -5.71
CA SER A 513 -13.07 -14.55 -4.95
C SER A 513 -12.19 -13.40 -4.47
N GLN A 514 -12.68 -12.17 -4.67
CA GLN A 514 -12.14 -10.96 -4.06
C GLN A 514 -13.02 -10.42 -2.92
N ALA A 515 -14.06 -11.15 -2.54
CA ALA A 515 -14.88 -10.86 -1.37
C ALA A 515 -14.40 -11.73 -0.20
N GLN A 516 -14.12 -11.09 0.93
CA GLN A 516 -13.87 -11.73 2.21
C GLN A 516 -15.15 -11.61 3.03
N ILE A 517 -15.68 -12.76 3.49
CA ILE A 517 -17.00 -12.82 4.11
C ILE A 517 -16.93 -13.43 5.51
N SER A 518 -17.90 -13.06 6.34
CA SER A 518 -18.13 -13.70 7.63
C SER A 518 -19.63 -13.86 7.87
N GLY A 519 -20.05 -14.94 8.52
CA GLY A 519 -21.46 -15.21 8.79
C GLY A 519 -22.25 -15.68 7.56
N ALA A 520 -21.58 -15.95 6.44
CA ALA A 520 -22.19 -16.48 5.23
C ALA A 520 -21.29 -17.51 4.54
N ARG A 521 -21.90 -18.37 3.73
CA ARG A 521 -21.21 -19.22 2.73
C ARG A 521 -22.04 -19.24 1.45
N PHE A 522 -21.38 -19.42 0.32
CA PHE A 522 -22.02 -19.60 -0.98
C PHE A 522 -21.07 -20.33 -1.93
N THR A 523 -21.61 -20.86 -3.02
CA THR A 523 -20.88 -21.48 -4.12
C THR A 523 -20.81 -20.50 -5.28
N MET A 524 -19.61 -20.30 -5.84
CA MET A 524 -19.40 -19.55 -7.08
C MET A 524 -19.38 -20.50 -8.27
N ASP A 525 -20.35 -20.36 -9.16
CA ASP A 525 -20.43 -21.12 -10.40
C ASP A 525 -19.96 -20.25 -11.57
N CYS A 526 -18.64 -20.17 -11.74
CA CYS A 526 -18.03 -19.34 -12.79
C CYS A 526 -18.28 -19.90 -14.21
N ALA A 527 -18.54 -21.20 -14.34
CA ALA A 527 -18.95 -21.79 -15.60
C ALA A 527 -20.34 -21.29 -16.01
N GLN A 528 -21.27 -21.13 -15.04
CA GLN A 528 -22.55 -20.50 -15.31
C GLN A 528 -22.42 -19.04 -15.76
N VAL A 529 -21.43 -18.28 -15.26
CA VAL A 529 -21.18 -16.91 -15.74
C VAL A 529 -20.88 -16.92 -17.24
N GLN A 530 -19.95 -17.78 -17.68
CA GLN A 530 -19.61 -17.92 -19.11
C GLN A 530 -20.83 -18.33 -19.96
N LEU A 531 -21.70 -19.20 -19.43
CA LEU A 531 -22.94 -19.56 -20.10
C LEU A 531 -23.95 -18.41 -20.18
N ASN A 532 -24.02 -17.56 -19.15
CA ASN A 532 -24.87 -16.36 -19.15
C ASN A 532 -24.36 -15.33 -20.19
N ASP A 533 -23.03 -15.24 -20.39
CA ASP A 533 -22.40 -14.32 -21.35
C ASP A 533 -22.70 -14.68 -22.81
N LEU A 534 -23.06 -15.94 -23.10
CA LEU A 534 -23.51 -16.38 -24.42
C LEU A 534 -24.86 -15.76 -24.84
N ARG A 535 -25.62 -15.19 -23.90
CA ARG A 535 -26.91 -14.52 -24.13
C ARG A 535 -27.87 -15.33 -25.02
N VAL A 536 -27.99 -16.63 -24.76
CA VAL A 536 -28.88 -17.52 -25.51
C VAL A 536 -30.32 -17.01 -25.41
N SER A 537 -30.98 -16.79 -26.56
CA SER A 537 -32.37 -16.31 -26.61
C SER A 537 -33.34 -17.33 -26.01
N CYS A 538 -34.40 -16.84 -25.38
CA CYS A 538 -35.52 -17.66 -24.90
C CYS A 538 -36.87 -16.92 -24.97
N ASP A 539 -37.94 -17.70 -24.92
CA ASP A 539 -39.32 -17.26 -24.80
C ASP A 539 -39.67 -17.09 -23.31
N ARG A 540 -39.98 -15.85 -22.92
CA ARG A 540 -40.36 -15.50 -21.55
C ARG A 540 -41.60 -16.24 -21.07
N ALA A 541 -42.49 -16.66 -21.97
CA ALA A 541 -43.66 -17.47 -21.62
C ALA A 541 -43.29 -18.90 -21.19
N GLN A 542 -42.12 -19.40 -21.61
CA GLN A 542 -41.64 -20.74 -21.29
C GLN A 542 -40.76 -20.79 -20.03
N GLY A 543 -40.43 -19.63 -19.46
CA GLY A 543 -39.73 -19.52 -18.18
C GLY A 543 -38.36 -20.19 -18.15
N GLY A 544 -37.70 -20.30 -19.31
CA GLY A 544 -36.35 -20.89 -19.44
C GLY A 544 -36.32 -22.40 -19.73
N LYS A 545 -37.47 -23.03 -19.99
CA LYS A 545 -37.52 -24.45 -20.42
C LYS A 545 -36.92 -24.70 -21.80
N ASP A 546 -36.89 -23.67 -22.63
CA ASP A 546 -36.30 -23.62 -23.96
C ASP A 546 -34.81 -23.24 -23.95
N CYS A 547 -34.24 -22.98 -22.77
CA CYS A 547 -32.79 -22.83 -22.61
C CYS A 547 -32.06 -24.18 -22.76
N PRO A 548 -30.75 -24.19 -23.06
CA PRO A 548 -29.98 -25.43 -23.21
C PRO A 548 -30.03 -26.31 -21.96
N GLN A 549 -30.49 -27.56 -22.10
CA GLN A 549 -30.71 -28.48 -20.97
C GLN A 549 -29.55 -29.45 -20.72
N ASP A 550 -28.58 -29.53 -21.63
CA ASP A 550 -27.43 -30.42 -21.49
C ASP A 550 -26.43 -29.90 -20.45
N ASN A 551 -25.74 -30.83 -19.77
CA ASN A 551 -24.66 -30.53 -18.81
C ASN A 551 -25.04 -29.56 -17.68
N ARG A 552 -26.30 -29.55 -17.22
CA ARG A 552 -26.80 -28.67 -16.15
C ARG A 552 -26.50 -29.15 -14.72
N ALA A 553 -25.77 -30.25 -14.54
CA ALA A 553 -25.45 -30.78 -13.21
C ALA A 553 -24.56 -29.80 -12.44
N GLY A 554 -25.00 -29.37 -11.25
CA GLY A 554 -24.29 -28.39 -10.42
C GLY A 554 -24.62 -26.92 -10.71
N HIS A 555 -25.37 -26.64 -11.78
CA HIS A 555 -25.78 -25.29 -12.16
C HIS A 555 -27.16 -24.94 -11.59
N ALA A 556 -27.40 -23.64 -11.34
CA ALA A 556 -28.72 -23.14 -10.97
C ALA A 556 -29.76 -23.37 -12.09
N PRO A 557 -31.07 -23.45 -11.80
CA PRO A 557 -32.10 -23.56 -12.83
C PRO A 557 -32.08 -22.34 -13.77
N TRP A 558 -32.28 -22.60 -15.07
CA TRP A 558 -32.48 -21.54 -16.05
C TRP A 558 -33.73 -20.72 -15.76
N GLN A 559 -33.63 -19.43 -16.04
CA GLN A 559 -34.72 -18.48 -16.11
C GLN A 559 -34.65 -17.79 -17.47
N CYS A 560 -35.80 -17.38 -17.98
CA CYS A 560 -35.86 -16.49 -19.14
C CYS A 560 -36.11 -15.06 -18.66
N ILE A 561 -35.04 -14.27 -18.59
CA ILE A 561 -35.09 -12.87 -18.17
C ILE A 561 -35.16 -11.95 -19.39
N GLU A 562 -35.53 -10.71 -19.18
CA GLU A 562 -35.49 -9.71 -20.23
C GLU A 562 -34.05 -9.42 -20.64
N ASP A 563 -33.78 -9.41 -21.94
CA ASP A 563 -32.52 -8.92 -22.47
C ASP A 563 -32.58 -7.40 -22.61
N GLU A 564 -32.04 -6.71 -21.61
CA GLU A 564 -31.97 -5.25 -21.56
C GLU A 564 -31.16 -4.64 -22.71
N THR A 565 -30.38 -5.45 -23.44
CA THR A 565 -29.63 -5.00 -24.62
C THR A 565 -30.38 -5.18 -25.94
N SER A 566 -31.54 -5.84 -25.89
CA SER A 566 -32.40 -6.06 -27.05
C SER A 566 -33.50 -5.01 -27.14
N ALA A 567 -33.50 -4.24 -28.22
CA ALA A 567 -34.56 -3.26 -28.50
C ALA A 567 -35.97 -3.88 -28.67
N SER A 568 -36.06 -5.22 -28.83
CA SER A 568 -37.32 -5.94 -29.02
C SER A 568 -37.91 -6.55 -27.75
N GLY A 569 -37.27 -6.37 -26.58
CA GLY A 569 -37.71 -7.00 -25.32
C GLY A 569 -37.60 -8.52 -25.33
N ALA A 570 -36.71 -9.05 -26.17
CA ALA A 570 -36.44 -10.48 -26.28
C ALA A 570 -35.99 -11.08 -24.95
N GLY A 571 -36.31 -12.35 -24.71
CA GLY A 571 -35.84 -13.06 -23.53
C GLY A 571 -34.43 -13.62 -23.73
N ARG A 572 -33.63 -13.65 -22.66
CA ARG A 572 -32.35 -14.36 -22.61
C ARG A 572 -32.29 -15.34 -21.44
N CYS A 573 -31.64 -16.47 -21.69
CA CYS A 573 -31.37 -17.48 -20.69
C CYS A 573 -30.39 -16.93 -19.65
N TYR A 574 -30.77 -17.03 -18.39
CA TYR A 574 -29.93 -16.64 -17.26
C TYR A 574 -30.16 -17.59 -16.08
N ALA A 575 -29.08 -17.96 -15.41
CA ALA A 575 -29.17 -18.64 -14.12
C ALA A 575 -28.20 -18.00 -13.14
N ASN A 576 -28.58 -17.97 -11.86
CA ASN A 576 -27.77 -17.35 -10.81
C ASN A 576 -26.41 -18.05 -10.69
N PRO A 577 -25.28 -17.35 -10.90
CA PRO A 577 -23.95 -17.93 -10.71
C PRO A 577 -23.54 -18.01 -9.22
N GLY A 578 -24.20 -17.27 -8.32
CA GLY A 578 -24.04 -17.45 -6.87
C GLY A 578 -25.08 -18.42 -6.33
N THR A 579 -24.69 -19.62 -5.92
CA THR A 579 -25.59 -20.69 -5.45
C THR A 579 -25.31 -21.11 -4.01
N ASP A 580 -26.16 -21.98 -3.44
CA ASP A 580 -26.02 -22.53 -2.08
C ASP A 580 -25.78 -21.48 -0.98
N ILE A 581 -26.38 -20.30 -1.14
CA ILE A 581 -26.20 -19.17 -0.23
C ILE A 581 -26.83 -19.52 1.12
N VAL A 582 -26.01 -19.43 2.16
CA VAL A 582 -26.41 -19.64 3.55
C VAL A 582 -25.94 -18.46 4.37
N ILE A 583 -26.87 -17.83 5.08
CA ILE A 583 -26.62 -16.70 5.98
C ILE A 583 -26.90 -17.14 7.40
N ASN A 584 -25.91 -16.98 8.28
CA ASN A 584 -25.97 -17.36 9.69
C ASN A 584 -26.49 -18.81 9.92
N GLY A 585 -26.09 -19.73 9.04
CA GLY A 585 -26.47 -21.15 9.10
C GLY A 585 -27.79 -21.51 8.40
N ASN A 586 -28.59 -20.53 7.97
CA ASN A 586 -29.86 -20.77 7.28
C ASN A 586 -29.76 -20.51 5.78
N PRO A 587 -30.41 -21.32 4.92
CA PRO A 587 -30.54 -20.99 3.49
C PRO A 587 -31.11 -19.59 3.28
N LEU A 588 -30.67 -18.91 2.23
CA LEU A 588 -31.18 -17.60 1.85
C LEU A 588 -32.70 -17.66 1.64
N ASP A 589 -33.44 -16.82 2.37
CA ASP A 589 -34.86 -16.56 2.16
C ASP A 589 -35.00 -15.36 1.21
N PRO A 590 -35.54 -15.55 -0.01
CA PRO A 590 -35.72 -14.47 -0.97
C PRO A 590 -36.59 -13.31 -0.47
N ASN A 591 -37.46 -13.55 0.53
CA ASN A 591 -38.32 -12.54 1.15
C ASN A 591 -37.76 -12.03 2.48
N GLY A 592 -36.62 -12.58 2.93
CA GLY A 592 -35.94 -12.17 4.15
C GLY A 592 -35.31 -10.77 4.01
N THR A 593 -34.96 -10.19 5.15
CA THR A 593 -34.15 -8.96 5.24
C THR A 593 -32.97 -9.25 6.16
N TYR A 594 -31.77 -8.91 5.70
CA TYR A 594 -30.52 -9.29 6.33
C TYR A 594 -29.73 -8.04 6.70
N LYS A 595 -29.35 -7.95 7.98
CA LYS A 595 -28.45 -6.91 8.46
C LYS A 595 -27.02 -7.31 8.13
N ILE A 596 -26.36 -6.57 7.25
CA ILE A 596 -24.98 -6.82 6.83
C ILE A 596 -24.05 -5.68 7.27
N ALA A 597 -22.79 -6.03 7.53
CA ALA A 597 -21.72 -5.07 7.76
C ALA A 597 -20.76 -5.06 6.57
N VAL A 598 -20.50 -3.89 6.01
CA VAL A 598 -19.57 -3.70 4.90
C VAL A 598 -18.62 -2.56 5.21
N ASN A 599 -17.48 -2.48 4.53
CA ASN A 599 -16.67 -1.27 4.61
C ASN A 599 -17.35 -0.14 3.82
N ASP A 600 -17.12 1.10 4.24
CA ASP A 600 -17.65 2.32 3.61
C ASP A 600 -17.33 2.43 2.12
N TYR A 601 -16.13 2.03 1.69
CA TYR A 601 -15.71 2.05 0.29
C TYR A 601 -16.66 1.24 -0.60
N ILE A 602 -16.91 -0.03 -0.30
CA ILE A 602 -17.85 -0.85 -1.09
C ILE A 602 -19.31 -0.48 -0.83
N ALA A 603 -19.65 0.05 0.34
CA ALA A 603 -21.00 0.57 0.65
C ALA A 603 -21.39 1.76 -0.24
N LYS A 604 -20.40 2.49 -0.76
CA LYS A 604 -20.57 3.60 -1.72
C LYS A 604 -20.48 3.13 -3.18
N GLY A 605 -20.31 1.83 -3.43
CA GLY A 605 -20.18 1.24 -4.76
C GLY A 605 -18.74 1.01 -5.23
N GLY A 606 -17.75 1.22 -4.35
CA GLY A 606 -16.36 0.83 -4.61
C GLY A 606 -16.25 -0.64 -5.03
N SER A 607 -15.26 -0.96 -5.86
CA SER A 607 -15.13 -2.27 -6.53
C SER A 607 -16.35 -2.71 -7.36
N GLY A 608 -17.26 -1.80 -7.70
CA GLY A 608 -18.42 -2.06 -8.57
C GLY A 608 -19.66 -2.61 -7.88
N PHE A 609 -19.72 -2.59 -6.54
CA PHE A 609 -20.87 -3.08 -5.75
C PHE A 609 -22.11 -2.16 -5.87
N ASN A 610 -22.73 -2.13 -7.04
CA ASN A 610 -23.88 -1.26 -7.34
C ASN A 610 -25.11 -1.58 -6.49
N VAL A 611 -25.33 -2.86 -6.15
CA VAL A 611 -26.40 -3.28 -5.23
C VAL A 611 -26.26 -2.64 -3.85
N LEU A 612 -25.02 -2.42 -3.38
CA LEU A 612 -24.76 -1.73 -2.13
C LEU A 612 -24.93 -0.22 -2.30
N LYS A 613 -24.40 0.36 -3.39
CA LYS A 613 -24.50 1.80 -3.70
C LYS A 613 -25.94 2.31 -3.71
N ARG A 614 -26.87 1.54 -4.31
CA ARG A 614 -28.28 1.94 -4.46
C ARG A 614 -29.13 1.70 -3.21
N ASN A 615 -28.62 0.95 -2.23
CA ASN A 615 -29.38 0.65 -1.02
C ASN A 615 -29.42 1.86 -0.08
N THR A 616 -30.64 2.25 0.30
CA THR A 616 -30.90 3.48 1.05
C THR A 616 -30.89 3.30 2.56
N THR A 617 -30.77 2.06 3.06
CA THR A 617 -30.80 1.73 4.50
C THR A 617 -29.45 1.88 5.18
N ARG A 618 -28.44 2.40 4.48
CA ARG A 618 -27.06 2.52 4.92
C ARG A 618 -26.93 3.40 6.16
N ILE A 619 -26.28 2.86 7.18
CA ILE A 619 -25.94 3.54 8.43
C ILE A 619 -24.42 3.52 8.60
N GLU A 620 -23.79 4.69 8.56
CA GLU A 620 -22.36 4.83 8.81
C GLU A 620 -22.09 4.82 10.31
N THR A 621 -21.30 3.85 10.78
CA THR A 621 -21.10 3.66 12.23
C THR A 621 -20.01 4.56 12.80
N GLY A 622 -19.14 5.10 11.94
CA GLY A 622 -17.92 5.80 12.33
C GLY A 622 -16.86 4.91 13.00
N ILE A 623 -17.10 3.59 13.08
CA ILE A 623 -16.15 2.65 13.68
C ILE A 623 -15.10 2.29 12.63
N SER A 624 -13.84 2.61 12.92
CA SER A 624 -12.70 2.23 12.06
C SER A 624 -12.57 0.72 11.92
N LEU A 625 -12.23 0.23 10.72
CA LEU A 625 -11.86 -1.17 10.50
C LEU A 625 -10.64 -1.58 11.33
N ARG A 626 -9.65 -0.69 11.50
CA ARG A 626 -8.48 -0.95 12.35
C ARG A 626 -8.90 -1.17 13.80
N ASP A 627 -9.68 -0.25 14.35
CA ASP A 627 -10.15 -0.35 15.74
C ASP A 627 -11.04 -1.58 15.96
N SER A 628 -11.84 -1.93 14.95
CA SER A 628 -12.64 -3.15 14.96
C SER A 628 -11.76 -4.39 15.05
N LEU A 629 -10.73 -4.48 14.21
CA LEU A 629 -9.79 -5.61 14.22
C LEU A 629 -8.98 -5.66 15.52
N ILE A 630 -8.45 -4.52 16.00
CA ILE A 630 -7.74 -4.41 17.28
C ILE A 630 -8.61 -4.94 18.42
N GLY A 631 -9.84 -4.43 18.54
CA GLY A 631 -10.76 -4.84 19.60
C GLY A 631 -11.16 -6.31 19.50
N TYR A 632 -11.29 -6.85 18.28
CA TYR A 632 -11.54 -8.27 18.07
C TYR A 632 -10.34 -9.12 18.53
N MET A 633 -9.12 -8.70 18.17
CA MET A 633 -7.89 -9.40 18.52
C MET A 633 -7.57 -9.35 20.02
N GLN A 634 -8.03 -8.33 20.73
CA GLN A 634 -7.93 -8.23 22.20
C GLN A 634 -8.83 -9.25 22.93
N SER A 635 -9.81 -9.87 22.24
CA SER A 635 -10.68 -10.91 22.81
C SER A 635 -10.11 -12.34 22.67
N PHE A 636 -8.95 -12.51 22.05
CA PHE A 636 -8.25 -13.79 22.00
C PHE A 636 -7.51 -14.08 23.31
N CYS A 637 -7.09 -15.34 23.48
CA CYS A 637 -6.37 -15.73 24.68
C CYS A 637 -5.07 -14.95 24.83
N THR A 638 -4.88 -14.42 26.05
CA THR A 638 -3.62 -13.79 26.42
C THR A 638 -2.54 -14.85 26.63
N CYS A 639 -1.28 -14.41 26.68
CA CYS A 639 -0.21 -15.32 27.06
C CYS A 639 -0.37 -15.86 28.48
N GLU A 640 -0.97 -15.10 29.41
CA GLU A 640 -1.30 -15.60 30.73
C GLU A 640 -2.33 -16.75 30.66
N ASP A 641 -3.35 -16.64 29.80
CA ASP A 641 -4.33 -17.70 29.59
C ASP A 641 -3.69 -18.97 29.00
N ILE A 642 -2.82 -18.80 27.99
CA ILE A 642 -2.12 -19.89 27.31
C ILE A 642 -1.15 -20.60 28.27
N LEU A 643 -0.36 -19.85 29.05
CA LEU A 643 0.59 -20.42 30.01
C LEU A 643 -0.09 -21.09 31.20
N ALA A 644 -1.27 -20.60 31.60
CA ALA A 644 -2.10 -21.24 32.60
C ALA A 644 -2.81 -22.50 32.06
N GLY A 645 -2.60 -22.87 30.79
CA GLY A 645 -3.24 -24.02 30.17
C GLY A 645 -4.77 -23.87 30.04
N LYS A 646 -5.28 -22.64 30.03
CA LYS A 646 -6.72 -22.42 29.88
C LYS A 646 -7.15 -22.82 28.48
N GLU A 647 -8.26 -23.54 28.39
CA GLU A 647 -8.89 -23.82 27.11
C GLU A 647 -9.63 -22.60 26.53
N THR A 648 -9.97 -21.62 27.37
CA THR A 648 -10.71 -20.39 27.00
C THR A 648 -10.17 -19.16 27.72
N SER A 649 -10.10 -18.04 26.99
CA SER A 649 -9.88 -16.69 27.53
C SER A 649 -11.00 -16.25 28.49
N ALA A 650 -10.78 -15.14 29.21
CA ALA A 650 -11.78 -14.53 30.09
C ALA A 650 -13.08 -14.11 29.36
N THR A 651 -13.02 -13.87 28.05
CA THR A 651 -14.17 -13.54 27.20
C THR A 651 -14.83 -14.77 26.57
N GLY A 652 -14.40 -15.98 26.93
CA GLY A 652 -14.98 -17.24 26.45
C GLY A 652 -14.42 -17.73 25.10
N THR A 653 -13.46 -17.02 24.51
CA THR A 653 -12.82 -17.41 23.25
C THR A 653 -11.82 -18.55 23.48
N ARG A 654 -11.87 -19.63 22.68
CA ARG A 654 -11.00 -20.81 22.82
C ARG A 654 -9.54 -20.51 22.51
N CYS A 655 -8.61 -21.13 23.25
CA CYS A 655 -7.18 -21.00 23.06
C CYS A 655 -6.64 -22.13 22.16
N GLY A 656 -6.06 -21.78 21.01
CA GLY A 656 -5.40 -22.74 20.11
C GLY A 656 -6.23 -23.22 18.93
N ASN A 657 -5.79 -24.31 18.29
CA ASN A 657 -6.44 -24.92 17.14
C ASN A 657 -7.17 -26.20 17.54
N LEU A 658 -8.26 -26.55 16.84
CA LEU A 658 -8.92 -27.84 17.03
C LEU A 658 -8.16 -28.92 16.25
N ILE A 659 -7.46 -29.81 16.95
CA ILE A 659 -6.72 -30.95 16.39
C ILE A 659 -7.31 -32.23 16.98
N ASN A 660 -7.82 -33.12 16.12
CA ASN A 660 -8.43 -34.40 16.52
C ASN A 660 -9.51 -34.26 17.61
N GLY A 661 -10.33 -33.20 17.53
CA GLY A 661 -11.41 -32.94 18.49
C GLY A 661 -10.94 -32.33 19.82
N ARG A 662 -9.65 -32.03 19.98
CA ARG A 662 -9.10 -31.35 21.15
C ARG A 662 -8.54 -29.98 20.76
N TRP A 663 -8.82 -28.96 21.56
CA TRP A 663 -8.18 -27.66 21.40
C TRP A 663 -6.74 -27.76 21.91
N THR A 664 -5.78 -27.57 21.02
CA THR A 664 -4.35 -27.62 21.32
C THR A 664 -3.69 -26.32 20.92
N VAL A 665 -2.92 -25.75 21.86
CA VAL A 665 -2.03 -24.64 21.59
C VAL A 665 -0.70 -25.23 21.15
N ASP A 666 -0.14 -24.68 20.07
CA ASP A 666 1.14 -25.13 19.53
C ASP A 666 2.29 -24.80 20.49
N ASP A 667 3.27 -25.70 20.64
CA ASP A 667 4.40 -25.53 21.56
C ASP A 667 5.22 -24.27 21.27
N GLN A 668 5.28 -23.83 20.01
CA GLN A 668 5.91 -22.58 19.62
C GLN A 668 5.18 -21.37 20.21
N VAL A 669 3.85 -21.42 20.28
CA VAL A 669 3.00 -20.36 20.87
C VAL A 669 3.17 -20.32 22.38
N VAL A 670 3.22 -21.50 23.02
CA VAL A 670 3.55 -21.60 24.44
C VAL A 670 4.94 -20.99 24.71
N GLY A 671 5.93 -21.29 23.87
CA GLY A 671 7.28 -20.73 23.95
C GLY A 671 7.30 -19.19 23.82
N TYR A 672 6.58 -18.63 22.85
CA TYR A 672 6.47 -17.16 22.73
C TYR A 672 5.81 -16.52 23.93
N CYS A 673 4.79 -17.16 24.48
CA CYS A 673 4.11 -16.65 25.66
C CYS A 673 4.97 -16.70 26.92
N ARG A 674 5.83 -17.73 27.07
CA ARG A 674 6.83 -17.78 28.14
C ARG A 674 7.81 -16.63 28.02
N ALA A 675 8.40 -16.45 26.83
CA ALA A 675 9.32 -15.35 26.58
C ALA A 675 8.70 -13.96 26.85
N ALA A 676 7.40 -13.80 26.60
CA ALA A 676 6.67 -12.56 26.91
C ALA A 676 6.41 -12.37 28.41
N ARG A 677 6.07 -13.44 29.15
CA ARG A 677 5.97 -13.40 30.62
C ARG A 677 7.32 -13.08 31.24
N ASP A 678 8.39 -13.73 30.78
CA ASP A 678 9.74 -13.52 31.30
C ASP A 678 10.23 -12.08 31.02
N PHE A 679 9.78 -11.47 29.92
CA PHE A 679 9.98 -10.04 29.68
C PHE A 679 9.23 -9.16 30.68
N LYS A 680 7.96 -9.46 30.96
CA LYS A 680 7.16 -8.74 31.95
C LYS A 680 7.76 -8.86 33.36
N ASP A 681 8.18 -10.06 33.75
CA ASP A 681 8.81 -10.33 35.04
C ASP A 681 10.15 -9.56 35.17
N GLU A 682 10.91 -9.41 34.08
CA GLU A 682 12.10 -8.57 34.03
C GLU A 682 11.79 -7.07 34.22
N LEU A 683 10.64 -6.59 33.75
CA LEU A 683 10.17 -5.22 34.02
C LEU A 683 9.74 -5.04 35.48
N ASP A 684 9.31 -6.09 36.17
CA ASP A 684 8.87 -6.00 37.56
C ASP A 684 10.04 -6.08 38.59
N VAL A 685 11.26 -6.43 38.14
CA VAL A 685 12.46 -6.43 38.98
C VAL A 685 12.67 -5.06 39.63
N LYS A 686 13.01 -5.04 40.92
CA LYS A 686 13.22 -3.79 41.67
C LYS A 686 14.69 -3.40 41.70
N VAL A 687 14.96 -2.13 41.43
CA VAL A 687 16.26 -1.47 41.66
C VAL A 687 16.03 -0.32 42.63
N GLY A 688 16.35 -0.58 43.91
CA GLY A 688 15.85 0.23 45.02
C GLY A 688 14.32 0.16 45.10
N ASP A 689 13.65 1.31 45.10
CA ASP A 689 12.19 1.42 45.18
C ASP A 689 11.50 1.36 43.80
N CYS A 690 12.25 1.57 42.71
CA CYS A 690 11.71 1.59 41.34
C CYS A 690 11.66 0.20 40.71
N ALA A 691 10.63 -0.07 39.90
CA ALA A 691 10.63 -1.24 39.03
C ALA A 691 11.44 -0.98 37.76
N CYS A 692 11.98 -2.03 37.17
CA CYS A 692 12.73 -2.00 35.92
C CYS A 692 11.89 -1.51 34.74
N GLY A 693 10.56 -1.67 34.78
CA GLY A 693 9.60 -1.10 33.85
C GLY A 693 9.46 0.42 34.02
N ASP A 694 9.43 0.92 35.25
CA ASP A 694 9.44 2.36 35.53
C ASP A 694 10.75 3.00 35.08
N LEU A 695 11.87 2.30 35.34
CA LEU A 695 13.19 2.67 34.91
C LEU A 695 13.28 2.65 33.38
N LEU A 696 12.78 1.60 32.72
CA LEU A 696 12.73 1.48 31.26
C LEU A 696 12.01 2.68 30.61
N GLN A 697 10.86 3.08 31.16
CA GLN A 697 10.10 4.23 30.68
C GLN A 697 10.80 5.58 30.90
N ARG A 698 11.77 5.63 31.83
CA ARG A 698 12.57 6.81 32.18
C ARG A 698 14.03 6.70 31.70
N GLY A 699 14.32 5.79 30.78
CA GLY A 699 15.68 5.59 30.27
C GLY A 699 16.71 5.14 31.31
N PHE A 700 16.25 4.42 32.34
CA PHE A 700 16.97 3.96 33.52
C PHE A 700 17.51 5.08 34.43
N ASP A 701 16.83 6.23 34.46
CA ASP A 701 17.09 7.27 35.46
C ASP A 701 16.73 6.81 36.87
N LEU A 702 17.74 6.73 37.74
CA LEU A 702 17.65 6.28 39.13
C LEU A 702 17.17 7.39 40.08
N LYS A 703 16.91 8.60 39.59
CA LYS A 703 16.48 9.73 40.42
C LYS A 703 15.17 9.42 41.14
N GLY A 704 15.24 9.38 42.47
CA GLY A 704 14.11 9.08 43.35
C GLY A 704 13.86 7.57 43.56
N CYS A 705 14.74 6.70 43.07
CA CYS A 705 14.62 5.25 43.20
C CYS A 705 15.36 4.66 44.42
N ASN A 706 16.00 5.48 45.27
CA ASN A 706 16.80 5.02 46.43
C ASN A 706 17.65 3.77 46.11
N ALA A 707 18.40 3.82 44.99
CA ALA A 707 19.16 2.67 44.53
C ALA A 707 20.28 2.29 45.53
N PRO A 708 20.58 0.99 45.71
CA PRO A 708 21.67 0.51 46.56
C PRO A 708 23.05 1.09 46.17
N GLU A 709 23.97 1.16 47.13
CA GLU A 709 25.36 1.55 46.88
C GLU A 709 25.99 0.66 45.79
N GLY A 710 26.54 1.29 44.75
CA GLY A 710 27.12 0.62 43.58
C GLY A 710 26.25 0.64 42.32
N ILE A 711 25.00 1.13 42.39
CA ILE A 711 24.13 1.33 41.23
C ILE A 711 23.94 2.84 41.04
N ALA A 712 24.75 3.46 40.17
CA ALA A 712 24.80 4.92 40.01
C ALA A 712 24.51 5.40 38.58
N THR A 713 24.63 4.52 37.60
CA THR A 713 24.43 4.84 36.18
C THR A 713 23.24 4.08 35.57
N PRO A 714 22.68 4.58 34.45
CA PRO A 714 21.68 3.84 33.68
C PRO A 714 22.11 2.41 33.28
N ASP A 715 23.41 2.20 33.04
CA ASP A 715 23.95 0.88 32.71
C ASP A 715 24.02 -0.03 33.95
N ASP A 716 24.36 0.51 35.12
CA ASP A 716 24.30 -0.24 36.38
C ASP A 716 22.86 -0.63 36.71
N ALA A 717 21.90 0.27 36.47
CA ALA A 717 20.48 0.03 36.68
C ALA A 717 19.96 -1.06 35.73
N ARG A 718 20.33 -1.01 34.45
CA ARG A 718 19.99 -2.04 33.46
C ARG A 718 20.61 -3.39 33.85
N LYS A 719 21.87 -3.39 34.25
CA LYS A 719 22.54 -4.58 34.73
C LYS A 719 21.86 -5.15 35.98
N ALA A 720 21.45 -4.31 36.91
CA ALA A 720 20.71 -4.72 38.10
C ALA A 720 19.33 -5.32 37.76
N CYS A 721 18.64 -4.82 36.73
CA CYS A 721 17.41 -5.42 36.22
C CYS A 721 17.62 -6.83 35.67
N ILE A 722 18.68 -7.02 34.89
CA ILE A 722 19.05 -8.33 34.33
C ILE A 722 19.50 -9.27 35.45
N ASP A 723 20.39 -8.81 36.32
CA ASP A 723 20.95 -9.61 37.42
C ASP A 723 19.85 -10.00 38.43
N GLY A 724 18.85 -9.14 38.63
CA GLY A 724 17.70 -9.40 39.51
C GLY A 724 16.62 -10.30 38.90
N LYS A 725 16.72 -10.65 37.62
CA LYS A 725 15.78 -11.55 36.94
C LYS A 725 15.81 -12.93 37.60
N LYS A 726 14.66 -13.39 38.10
CA LYS A 726 14.53 -14.71 38.74
C LYS A 726 14.61 -15.81 37.67
N VAL A 727 15.43 -16.82 37.92
CA VAL A 727 15.52 -18.05 37.12
C VAL A 727 14.64 -19.16 37.72
N SER A 728 14.37 -19.10 39.03
CA SER A 728 13.48 -19.99 39.75
C SER A 728 12.97 -19.33 41.02
N GLU A 729 11.83 -19.80 41.54
CA GLU A 729 11.31 -19.42 42.86
C GLU A 729 12.05 -20.13 44.01
N ASN A 730 12.90 -21.11 43.70
CA ASN A 730 13.72 -21.79 44.69
C ASN A 730 14.95 -20.96 45.08
N GLN A 731 15.52 -21.32 46.23
CA GLN A 731 16.79 -20.78 46.71
C GLN A 731 17.90 -21.79 46.46
N LEU A 732 19.10 -21.26 46.23
CA LEU A 732 20.32 -22.04 46.23
C LEU A 732 20.55 -22.68 47.61
N PRO A 733 21.36 -23.75 47.70
CA PRO A 733 21.76 -24.34 48.98
C PRO A 733 22.43 -23.34 49.95
N THR A 734 22.93 -22.22 49.43
CA THR A 734 23.51 -21.09 50.19
C THR A 734 22.46 -20.16 50.81
N GLY A 735 21.16 -20.36 50.50
CA GLY A 735 20.04 -19.50 50.91
C GLY A 735 19.78 -18.30 49.99
N GLU A 736 20.58 -18.13 48.94
CA GLU A 736 20.44 -17.04 47.96
C GLU A 736 19.31 -17.33 46.96
N ALA A 737 18.62 -16.28 46.51
CA ALA A 737 17.62 -16.42 45.46
C ALA A 737 18.26 -16.84 44.12
N CYS A 738 17.56 -17.69 43.38
CA CYS A 738 17.97 -18.10 42.05
C CYS A 738 17.69 -17.00 41.03
N THR A 739 18.66 -16.13 40.83
CA THR A 739 18.60 -14.99 39.91
C THR A 739 19.72 -15.09 38.88
N CYS A 740 19.58 -14.36 37.78
CA CYS A 740 20.60 -14.30 36.75
C CYS A 740 21.94 -13.77 37.28
N GLY A 741 21.92 -12.86 38.25
CA GLY A 741 23.11 -12.34 38.92
C GLY A 741 23.79 -13.38 39.80
N THR A 742 23.02 -14.08 40.65
CA THR A 742 23.59 -15.15 41.49
C THR A 742 24.12 -16.30 40.66
N LEU A 743 23.44 -16.66 39.57
CA LEU A 743 23.90 -17.69 38.65
C LEU A 743 25.09 -17.23 37.80
N ALA A 744 25.21 -15.96 37.44
CA ALA A 744 26.38 -15.44 36.73
C ALA A 744 27.69 -15.66 37.51
N THR A 745 27.65 -15.53 38.84
CA THR A 745 28.81 -15.84 39.71
C THR A 745 29.19 -17.32 39.74
N ARG A 746 28.30 -18.19 39.27
CA ARG A 746 28.47 -19.65 39.21
C ARG A 746 28.55 -20.17 37.77
N GLU A 747 29.02 -19.32 36.85
CA GLU A 747 29.11 -19.60 35.41
C GLU A 747 27.78 -20.05 34.80
N TYR A 748 26.67 -19.60 35.39
CA TYR A 748 25.29 -19.94 35.03
C TYR A 748 24.92 -21.42 35.21
N ASN A 749 25.58 -22.12 36.13
CA ASN A 749 25.22 -23.49 36.48
C ASN A 749 23.88 -23.55 37.25
N PRO A 750 22.80 -24.13 36.67
CA PRO A 750 21.48 -24.17 37.31
C PRO A 750 21.38 -25.16 38.49
N GLN A 751 22.42 -25.94 38.76
CA GLN A 751 22.38 -26.97 39.80
C GLN A 751 22.09 -26.36 41.19
N GLY A 752 20.99 -26.81 41.79
CA GLY A 752 20.46 -26.31 43.06
C GLY A 752 19.37 -25.25 42.93
N CYS A 753 19.13 -24.69 41.74
CA CYS A 753 18.02 -23.77 41.50
C CYS A 753 16.72 -24.45 41.04
N ALA A 754 16.79 -25.71 40.57
CA ALA A 754 15.67 -26.41 39.93
C ALA A 754 14.88 -25.47 38.99
N PRO A 755 15.55 -24.95 37.95
CA PRO A 755 14.90 -24.07 36.99
C PRO A 755 13.80 -24.84 36.23
N PRO A 756 12.95 -24.13 35.47
CA PRO A 756 12.06 -24.79 34.52
C PRO A 756 12.84 -25.72 33.59
N PRO A 757 12.26 -26.86 33.12
CA PRO A 757 12.98 -27.87 32.33
C PRO A 757 13.65 -27.36 31.04
N GLU A 758 13.20 -26.21 30.55
CA GLU A 758 13.72 -25.52 29.36
C GLU A 758 14.98 -24.66 29.64
N HIS A 759 15.42 -24.58 30.90
CA HIS A 759 16.61 -23.86 31.36
C HIS A 759 17.51 -24.74 32.23
N ASP A 760 17.59 -26.04 31.90
CA ASP A 760 18.36 -27.02 32.68
C ASP A 760 19.85 -27.05 32.30
N THR A 761 20.23 -26.46 31.16
CA THR A 761 21.63 -26.36 30.76
C THR A 761 22.22 -24.97 31.00
N VAL A 762 23.54 -24.91 31.20
CA VAL A 762 24.30 -23.66 31.33
C VAL A 762 24.08 -22.72 30.14
N ALA A 763 23.97 -23.26 28.93
CA ALA A 763 23.76 -22.46 27.73
C ALA A 763 22.36 -21.81 27.69
N GLU A 764 21.33 -22.55 28.11
CA GLU A 764 19.95 -22.06 28.15
C GLU A 764 19.76 -21.02 29.25
N VAL A 765 20.36 -21.23 30.43
CA VAL A 765 20.35 -20.24 31.52
C VAL A 765 21.11 -18.97 31.11
N LYS A 766 22.25 -19.09 30.42
CA LYS A 766 22.97 -17.94 29.85
C LYS A 766 22.11 -17.17 28.85
N ALA A 767 21.40 -17.87 27.97
CA ALA A 767 20.50 -17.26 27.01
C ALA A 767 19.30 -16.57 27.70
N TYR A 768 18.72 -17.19 28.73
CA TYR A 768 17.64 -16.63 29.55
C TYR A 768 18.06 -15.36 30.30
N CYS A 769 19.28 -15.37 30.82
CA CYS A 769 19.92 -14.28 31.56
C CYS A 769 20.62 -13.26 30.67
N SER A 770 20.50 -13.39 29.35
CA SER A 770 20.95 -12.36 28.43
C SER A 770 19.91 -11.23 28.36
N PRO A 771 20.33 -9.98 28.15
CA PRO A 771 19.40 -8.84 28.05
C PRO A 771 18.32 -9.12 27.01
N LEU A 772 17.05 -8.97 27.37
CA LEU A 772 15.98 -9.02 26.38
C LEU A 772 16.08 -7.78 25.48
N ALA A 773 16.10 -8.00 24.16
CA ALA A 773 15.88 -6.94 23.19
C ALA A 773 14.42 -6.50 23.28
N GLY A 774 14.13 -5.59 24.22
CA GLY A 774 12.84 -4.93 24.33
C GLY A 774 12.60 -3.98 23.16
N PRO A 775 11.33 -3.65 22.86
CA PRO A 775 11.00 -2.61 21.88
C PRO A 775 11.30 -1.24 22.51
N TYR A 776 12.42 -0.61 22.13
CA TYR A 776 12.72 0.76 22.50
C TYR A 776 12.33 1.73 21.38
N THR A 777 11.59 2.78 21.73
CA THR A 777 12.09 4.18 21.75
C THR A 777 10.92 5.11 22.08
N GLY A 778 11.08 5.95 23.11
CA GLY A 778 10.09 6.96 23.47
C GLY A 778 10.78 8.26 23.83
N ARG A 779 10.65 9.25 22.94
CA ARG A 779 10.65 10.72 23.18
C ARG A 779 11.94 11.37 23.73
N CYS A 780 12.89 11.75 22.86
CA CYS A 780 13.93 12.75 23.17
C CYS A 780 14.32 13.56 21.91
N THR A 781 14.68 14.85 22.05
CA THR A 781 15.12 15.70 20.92
C THR A 781 16.65 15.79 20.82
N CYS A 782 17.23 16.03 19.62
CA CYS A 782 18.68 16.16 19.47
C CYS A 782 19.28 17.29 20.33
N ARG A 783 18.51 18.35 20.60
CA ARG A 783 18.91 19.43 21.52
C ARG A 783 19.09 18.90 22.96
N ASP A 784 18.22 17.99 23.38
CA ASP A 784 18.27 17.35 24.70
C ASP A 784 19.42 16.34 24.82
N VAL A 785 19.76 15.65 23.72
CA VAL A 785 20.93 14.76 23.62
C VAL A 785 22.25 15.56 23.72
N LEU A 786 22.35 16.69 23.02
CA LEU A 786 23.55 17.52 22.95
C LEU A 786 23.83 18.33 24.21
N ALA A 787 22.77 18.84 24.85
CA ALA A 787 22.88 19.62 26.08
C ALA A 787 23.53 18.83 27.23
N GLY A 788 23.46 17.50 27.18
CA GLY A 788 24.04 16.60 28.17
C GLY A 788 23.33 16.67 29.52
N GLY A 789 22.84 15.53 30.00
CA GLY A 789 22.19 15.44 31.31
C GLY A 789 20.69 15.69 31.32
N ASN A 790 20.00 15.61 30.17
CA ASN A 790 18.54 15.54 30.15
C ASN A 790 18.06 14.08 30.37
N PRO A 791 17.40 13.75 31.51
CA PRO A 791 17.00 12.39 31.86
C PRO A 791 15.94 11.78 30.94
N VAL A 792 15.31 12.59 30.09
CA VAL A 792 14.31 12.16 29.10
C VAL A 792 14.93 11.31 27.96
N CYS A 793 16.23 11.41 27.74
CA CYS A 793 16.92 10.78 26.59
C CYS A 793 17.48 9.38 26.85
N GLY A 794 17.37 8.88 28.08
CA GLY A 794 18.07 7.65 28.48
C GLY A 794 19.58 7.71 28.23
N ASN A 795 20.21 6.55 28.06
CA ASN A 795 21.65 6.48 27.88
C ASN A 795 22.05 7.02 26.50
N VAL A 796 22.59 8.25 26.49
CA VAL A 796 23.10 8.91 25.29
C VAL A 796 24.40 8.23 24.88
N THR A 797 24.30 7.21 24.04
CA THR A 797 25.46 6.47 23.52
C THR A 797 26.39 7.44 22.77
N PRO A 798 27.72 7.20 22.72
CA PRO A 798 28.63 7.99 21.89
C PRO A 798 28.16 8.08 20.44
N GLN A 799 27.47 7.04 19.97
CA GLN A 799 26.79 6.96 18.69
C GLN A 799 25.56 7.90 18.60
N LEU A 800 24.64 7.89 19.57
CA LEU A 800 23.48 8.79 19.60
C LEU A 800 23.91 10.26 19.77
N ARG A 801 24.95 10.50 20.58
CA ARG A 801 25.60 11.82 20.72
C ARG A 801 26.24 12.25 19.41
N ASN A 802 27.04 11.38 18.77
CA ASN A 802 27.65 11.68 17.47
C ASN A 802 26.61 11.79 16.35
N PHE A 803 25.46 11.11 16.45
CA PHE A 803 24.27 11.31 15.60
C PHE A 803 23.61 12.67 15.85
N CYS A 804 23.62 13.21 17.06
CA CYS A 804 23.14 14.56 17.30
C CYS A 804 24.18 15.64 16.99
N GLU A 805 25.48 15.36 17.13
CA GLU A 805 26.61 16.27 16.84
C GLU A 805 26.93 16.32 15.34
N ASN A 806 26.83 15.17 14.66
CA ASN A 806 27.13 14.94 13.26
C ASN A 806 26.10 13.93 12.67
N PRO A 807 24.84 14.33 12.38
CA PRO A 807 23.69 13.45 12.04
C PRO A 807 23.80 12.62 10.76
N THR A 808 25.00 12.54 10.24
CA THR A 808 25.26 12.28 8.85
C THR A 808 26.43 11.31 8.65
N SER A 809 27.21 11.00 9.70
CA SER A 809 28.49 10.27 9.63
C SER A 809 28.54 8.91 10.34
N MET A 810 27.42 8.18 10.47
CA MET A 810 27.38 6.92 11.23
C MET A 810 27.05 5.66 10.41
N SER A 811 27.99 4.69 10.37
CA SER A 811 27.77 3.28 10.01
C SER A 811 27.14 2.51 11.19
N ILE A 812 26.22 1.57 10.93
CA ILE A 812 25.71 0.61 11.93
C ILE A 812 26.83 -0.39 12.25
N ALA A 813 26.97 -0.71 13.53
CA ALA A 813 28.02 -1.58 14.05
C ALA A 813 27.66 -3.08 13.95
N ASP A 814 28.71 -3.89 13.77
CA ASP A 814 28.72 -5.35 13.55
C ASP A 814 28.02 -6.19 14.63
N ALA A 815 27.32 -7.24 14.20
CA ALA A 815 26.75 -8.27 15.08
C ALA A 815 27.58 -9.57 15.01
N VAL A 816 28.02 -10.05 16.18
CA VAL A 816 28.73 -11.31 16.40
C VAL A 816 27.76 -12.51 16.34
N GLU A 817 28.23 -13.61 15.77
CA GLU A 817 27.56 -14.88 15.45
C GLU A 817 26.84 -15.55 16.64
N ASP A 818 25.54 -15.84 16.50
CA ASP A 818 24.97 -17.15 16.87
C ASP A 818 23.65 -17.41 16.11
N GLY A 819 23.54 -18.57 15.46
CA GLY A 819 22.53 -18.87 14.45
C GLY A 819 21.19 -19.31 15.03
N ARG A 820 20.14 -18.48 14.89
CA ARG A 820 18.70 -18.81 14.93
C ARG A 820 17.91 -17.62 14.36
N ILE A 821 17.16 -17.82 13.28
CA ILE A 821 16.52 -16.75 12.48
C ILE A 821 15.10 -16.48 12.97
N GLY A 822 14.88 -15.26 13.45
CA GLY A 822 13.58 -14.64 13.71
C GLY A 822 13.77 -13.13 13.94
N ARG A 823 13.23 -12.28 13.06
CA ARG A 823 13.27 -10.81 13.19
C ARG A 823 12.31 -10.40 14.32
N ARG A 824 12.82 -10.12 15.53
CA ARG A 824 12.33 -9.00 16.35
C ARG A 824 13.15 -7.78 15.96
N VAL A 825 12.65 -6.58 16.25
CA VAL A 825 13.42 -5.34 16.24
C VAL A 825 14.81 -5.59 16.84
N LYS A 826 15.71 -5.80 15.89
CA LYS A 826 17.15 -5.68 15.80
C LYS A 826 17.40 -5.59 14.30
#